data_AF-A0A2A2KEC7-F1
#
_entry.id   AF-A0A2A2KEC7-F1
#
_cell.length_a   1.000
_cell.length_b   1.000
_cell.length_c   1.000
_cell.angle_alpha   90.00
_cell.angle_beta   90.00
_cell.angle_gamma   90.00
#
_symmetry.space_group_name_H-M   'P 1'
#
loop_
_entity.id
_entity.type
_entity.pdbx_description
1 polymer ?
#
loop_
_entity_poly.entity_id
_entity_poly.type
_entity_poly.pdbx_seq_one_letter_code
_entity_poly.pdbx_strand_id
1 'polypeptide(L)'
;MPQLTVNGSALPLDAVSCQTHLVKLLGSLPDWESRLRVAKECGYNMLHLTPIHRLGVSNSSYSIMDHHNLNDTLHSTEKEATFEDVKSLVDKLEKEWNMLTVQDVVWNHAAKNAPWLLEHPECAYNCFNSPHLRPAYVVDRVYHYFGKEVAAGKWEHRGISPVVENVHQTNAIEYIMRTEVLPKIRLHEFFQTTAETAVSKFTQMVAEIGPPTSNSPKEESKKLKFDGNPEWTRFGMRLDLDLAVKLFNKRIEDVDDEEERQKACIEEFTLHLEKLQEEGAAYAWEICLNGLHAVMGGILYERVQDHGPKKGLVDEENPLTTDYFLHLEPESDSWEEDEKLAYDPEKSKMLMAFNGWVMSGNALDNFALPTSEVYLRRELVCWGDSVKLNYGEKPEDASYLWEYMKTYTQKCASMFHGLRIDNAHSTPIHLAEFMLREARRVREDIYVFAELFTGSEQLDNLFVNRLGISSLIREAQSAHDSHEQGRLVYRYGGDCVGAMLQKHSRLAAPAIAHGLFLDQSHDNPSPIQKRTIYDMLPTCAMVSMANCAVGSTRGYDELVRHAIHVVTEKRPYAKWGEQTTERTGIVTARRRLNDLHVWLALNGYSQVFVDQMNEDVVGITRHNPQTHDTVILVARTAFDWGKVHRWTPDLKHFPFGGHLEEVIFEMEFLQLTDQWNEENNQILTGLAGYVINMREHLQPEKARMCKVHGRENGYIELCDFPSGAVIAFKVRMSGDAVDAVKELRNLISGGNEQINKELTSALENTTLQNFNRLLFHCEAEEQAEIGEDAYDIPKFGKFVYCGLQGLKPILDKIRINNDLGHPLCQNLRDGLWLPEYIVKRTAQFEELAQLEREEQARSETVKMRSGSGKTNCVKQHGQGIGRKDERRVSQVLKKVFEPLKDAPYYLRPAYFEALFAYIYRHVKAVLLGKMNPELRDYSSLVRRLTIATVSFMGYIPGADLAPLSDSAVLTDKHPSSLSAGLPHFSTGIWRNWGRDTFIALPGCLLATRRWGDARNIIISFGGSMRHGLIPNLLAEGKGLSFVVFWK
;
A
#
# COMPACT_ATOMS: atom_id res chain seq x y z
N MET A 1 -13.07 7.88 3.78
CA MET A 1 -12.42 8.65 2.71
C MET A 1 -13.32 9.84 2.39
N PRO A 2 -12.79 11.06 2.31
CA PRO A 2 -13.60 12.22 1.96
C PRO A 2 -14.16 12.07 0.55
N GLN A 3 -15.38 12.58 0.34
CA GLN A 3 -15.95 12.72 -0.99
C GLN A 3 -15.67 14.14 -1.45
N LEU A 4 -14.63 14.33 -2.26
CA LEU A 4 -14.34 15.64 -2.84
C LEU A 4 -15.51 16.07 -3.73
N THR A 5 -15.92 17.33 -3.58
CA THR A 5 -16.90 17.96 -4.46
C THR A 5 -16.34 19.28 -4.99
N VAL A 6 -16.65 19.58 -6.24
CA VAL A 6 -16.31 20.85 -6.90
C VAL A 6 -17.60 21.39 -7.49
N ASN A 7 -18.05 22.56 -7.03
CA ASN A 7 -19.33 23.13 -7.45
C ASN A 7 -20.51 22.14 -7.36
N GLY A 8 -20.53 21.33 -6.29
CA GLY A 8 -21.56 20.32 -6.05
C GLY A 8 -21.44 19.03 -6.89
N SER A 9 -20.46 18.94 -7.79
CA SER A 9 -20.18 17.72 -8.55
C SER A 9 -19.12 16.88 -7.86
N ALA A 10 -19.30 15.57 -7.77
CA ALA A 10 -18.33 14.67 -7.14
C ALA A 10 -17.05 14.58 -8.00
N LEU A 11 -15.89 14.72 -7.36
CA LEU A 11 -14.58 14.49 -7.94
C LEU A 11 -13.96 13.23 -7.29
N PRO A 12 -13.84 12.11 -8.02
CA PRO A 12 -13.14 10.93 -7.50
C PRO A 12 -11.69 11.28 -7.16
N LEU A 13 -11.13 10.66 -6.12
CA LEU A 13 -9.73 10.87 -5.74
C LEU A 13 -8.76 10.48 -6.88
N ASP A 14 -9.09 9.41 -7.60
CA ASP A 14 -8.35 8.94 -8.78
C ASP A 14 -8.37 9.93 -9.97
N ALA A 15 -9.21 10.99 -9.90
CA ALA A 15 -9.31 12.03 -10.92
C ALA A 15 -8.60 13.32 -10.51
N VAL A 16 -7.97 13.38 -9.33
CA VAL A 16 -7.26 14.56 -8.87
C VAL A 16 -5.98 14.73 -9.68
N SER A 17 -5.81 15.91 -10.26
CA SER A 17 -4.56 16.36 -10.87
C SER A 17 -4.12 17.66 -10.18
N CYS A 18 -3.03 17.58 -9.43
CA CYS A 18 -2.58 18.61 -8.50
C CYS A 18 -1.27 19.29 -8.91
N GLN A 19 -1.21 20.63 -8.89
CA GLN A 19 0.06 21.37 -9.09
C GLN A 19 0.49 22.12 -7.83
N THR A 20 1.72 21.85 -7.38
CA THR A 20 2.35 22.50 -6.22
C THR A 20 2.96 23.85 -6.59
N HIS A 21 2.74 24.87 -5.75
CA HIS A 21 3.30 26.21 -5.89
C HIS A 21 3.98 26.66 -4.58
N LEU A 22 5.18 27.22 -4.70
CA LEU A 22 5.82 27.93 -3.60
C LEU A 22 5.19 29.32 -3.47
N VAL A 23 4.46 29.56 -2.38
CA VAL A 23 3.66 30.79 -2.20
C VAL A 23 4.49 32.05 -2.31
N LYS A 24 5.71 32.05 -1.73
CA LYS A 24 6.60 33.22 -1.77
C LYS A 24 6.97 33.68 -3.19
N LEU A 25 6.81 32.83 -4.20
CA LEU A 25 7.12 33.12 -5.61
C LEU A 25 5.88 33.53 -6.42
N LEU A 26 4.69 33.57 -5.79
CA LEU A 26 3.47 34.10 -6.39
C LEU A 26 3.43 35.64 -6.34
N GLY A 27 4.24 36.29 -5.50
CA GLY A 27 4.22 37.74 -5.32
C GLY A 27 2.94 38.21 -4.62
N SER A 28 2.53 39.45 -4.91
CA SER A 28 1.37 40.07 -4.28
C SER A 28 0.07 39.33 -4.61
N LEU A 29 -0.90 39.31 -3.69
CA LEU A 29 -2.16 38.60 -3.89
C LEU A 29 -2.89 38.95 -5.21
N PRO A 30 -2.89 40.21 -5.70
CA PRO A 30 -3.44 40.55 -7.02
C PRO A 30 -2.77 39.81 -8.20
N ASP A 31 -1.49 39.47 -8.08
CA ASP A 31 -0.75 38.74 -9.13
C ASP A 31 -1.05 37.25 -9.15
N TRP A 32 -1.57 36.69 -8.04
CA TRP A 32 -1.75 35.24 -7.88
C TRP A 32 -2.61 34.65 -8.97
N GLU A 33 -3.73 35.30 -9.31
CA GLU A 33 -4.64 34.80 -10.34
C GLU A 33 -3.91 34.58 -11.67
N SER A 34 -3.09 35.55 -12.11
CA SER A 34 -2.35 35.43 -13.37
C SER A 34 -1.28 34.31 -13.36
N ARG A 35 -0.74 34.00 -12.18
CA ARG A 35 0.33 33.00 -12.00
C ARG A 35 -0.22 31.59 -11.82
N LEU A 36 -1.26 31.46 -11.01
CA LEU A 36 -1.99 30.21 -10.78
C LEU A 36 -2.77 29.78 -12.03
N ARG A 37 -3.18 30.72 -12.89
CA ARG A 37 -3.91 30.43 -14.12
C ARG A 37 -3.18 29.45 -15.02
N VAL A 38 -1.86 29.39 -14.99
CA VAL A 38 -1.14 28.41 -15.81
C VAL A 38 -1.48 26.97 -15.39
N ALA A 39 -1.71 26.70 -14.10
CA ALA A 39 -2.18 25.38 -13.64
C ALA A 39 -3.55 25.03 -14.27
N LYS A 40 -4.47 26.00 -14.31
CA LYS A 40 -5.78 25.85 -14.96
C LYS A 40 -5.63 25.52 -16.44
N GLU A 41 -4.76 26.25 -17.15
CA GLU A 41 -4.56 26.10 -18.59
C GLU A 41 -3.78 24.81 -18.92
N CYS A 42 -3.03 24.26 -17.97
CA CYS A 42 -2.47 22.91 -17.96
C CYS A 42 -3.49 21.81 -17.59
N GLY A 43 -4.76 22.14 -17.30
CA GLY A 43 -5.80 21.14 -16.99
C GLY A 43 -5.72 20.53 -15.57
N TYR A 44 -4.93 21.10 -14.66
CA TYR A 44 -4.97 20.69 -13.26
C TYR A 44 -6.33 21.08 -12.63
N ASN A 45 -6.84 20.26 -11.72
CA ASN A 45 -8.09 20.53 -10.99
C ASN A 45 -7.87 20.73 -9.48
N MET A 46 -6.62 20.71 -9.04
CA MET A 46 -6.22 21.00 -7.66
C MET A 46 -4.93 21.82 -7.62
N LEU A 47 -4.87 22.79 -6.72
CA LEU A 47 -3.68 23.55 -6.38
C LEU A 47 -3.19 23.12 -5.00
N HIS A 48 -1.89 22.92 -4.87
CA HIS A 48 -1.24 22.76 -3.57
C HIS A 48 -0.33 23.96 -3.32
N LEU A 49 -0.54 24.64 -2.20
CA LEU A 49 0.22 25.81 -1.79
C LEU A 49 1.08 25.47 -0.58
N THR A 50 2.38 25.81 -0.63
CA THR A 50 3.23 25.85 0.57
C THR A 50 2.69 26.89 1.57
N PRO A 51 3.14 26.95 2.84
CA PRO A 51 2.60 27.88 3.83
C PRO A 51 2.44 29.33 3.34
N ILE A 52 1.22 29.88 3.46
CA ILE A 52 0.92 31.30 3.19
C ILE A 52 1.33 32.26 4.32
N HIS A 53 1.89 31.69 5.38
CA HIS A 53 2.12 32.36 6.66
C HIS A 53 3.47 33.07 6.68
N ARG A 54 3.65 33.99 7.60
CA ARG A 54 4.86 34.82 7.67
C ARG A 54 6.12 33.99 7.88
N LEU A 55 7.06 34.10 6.95
CA LEU A 55 8.30 33.31 6.96
C LEU A 55 9.36 33.92 7.88
N GLY A 56 10.28 33.08 8.31
CA GLY A 56 11.46 33.44 9.09
C GLY A 56 12.60 34.03 8.27
N VAL A 57 13.71 34.31 8.97
CA VAL A 57 14.90 34.96 8.41
C VAL A 57 15.56 34.18 7.27
N SER A 58 15.41 32.85 7.22
CA SER A 58 15.95 32.02 6.13
C SER A 58 15.18 32.20 4.82
N ASN A 59 13.95 32.73 4.86
CA ASN A 59 13.03 32.77 3.73
C ASN A 59 12.69 31.36 3.17
N SER A 60 12.87 30.32 3.99
CA SER A 60 12.37 28.97 3.72
C SER A 60 10.85 28.97 3.71
N SER A 61 10.25 28.24 2.78
CA SER A 61 8.79 28.13 2.67
C SER A 61 8.15 27.41 3.87
N TYR A 62 8.94 26.67 4.66
CA TYR A 62 8.49 25.87 5.80
C TYR A 62 8.90 26.44 7.17
N SER A 63 9.86 27.38 7.20
CA SER A 63 10.28 28.04 8.44
C SER A 63 9.35 29.23 8.74
N ILE A 64 8.25 28.96 9.45
CA ILE A 64 7.19 29.93 9.75
C ILE A 64 7.53 30.71 11.03
N MET A 65 7.67 32.03 10.91
CA MET A 65 7.89 32.95 12.04
C MET A 65 6.60 33.25 12.80
N ASP A 66 5.48 33.35 12.08
CA ASP A 66 4.16 33.62 12.67
C ASP A 66 3.05 32.89 11.89
N HIS A 67 2.40 31.94 12.56
CA HIS A 67 1.37 31.09 11.99
C HIS A 67 0.00 31.79 11.86
N HIS A 68 -0.14 33.00 12.42
CA HIS A 68 -1.41 33.74 12.43
C HIS A 68 -1.40 34.98 11.54
N ASN A 69 -0.27 35.30 10.92
CA ASN A 69 -0.09 36.39 9.96
C ASN A 69 0.32 35.88 8.57
N LEU A 70 -0.08 36.61 7.54
CA LEU A 70 0.28 36.30 6.16
C LEU A 70 1.74 36.66 5.85
N ASN A 71 2.31 36.01 4.83
CA ASN A 71 3.63 36.34 4.34
C ASN A 71 3.67 37.74 3.71
N ASP A 72 4.74 38.49 4.02
CA ASP A 72 4.95 39.86 3.59
C ASP A 72 4.83 40.02 2.05
N THR A 73 5.17 38.98 1.28
CA THR A 73 5.06 38.96 -0.20
C THR A 73 3.64 39.08 -0.73
N LEU A 74 2.60 38.76 0.06
CA LEU A 74 1.20 38.83 -0.37
C LEU A 74 0.65 40.24 -0.39
N HIS A 75 1.24 41.14 0.41
CA HIS A 75 0.77 42.52 0.49
C HIS A 75 1.17 43.28 -0.78
N SER A 76 0.27 44.16 -1.23
CA SER A 76 0.55 45.08 -2.34
C SER A 76 0.92 46.46 -1.80
N THR A 77 1.46 47.34 -2.64
CA THR A 77 1.73 48.74 -2.26
C THR A 77 0.47 49.52 -1.89
N GLU A 78 -0.70 49.05 -2.30
CA GLU A 78 -1.98 49.77 -2.14
C GLU A 78 -2.87 49.17 -1.03
N LYS A 79 -2.73 47.87 -0.74
CA LYS A 79 -3.57 47.14 0.23
C LYS A 79 -2.81 45.99 0.87
N GLU A 80 -2.92 45.88 2.18
CA GLU A 80 -2.55 44.69 2.95
C GLU A 80 -3.55 43.56 2.71
N ALA A 81 -3.08 42.42 2.20
CA ALA A 81 -3.88 41.22 2.08
C ALA A 81 -4.33 40.69 3.47
N THR A 82 -5.54 40.13 3.52
CA THR A 82 -6.10 39.46 4.70
C THR A 82 -6.43 38.00 4.39
N PHE A 83 -6.64 37.19 5.44
CA PHE A 83 -7.07 35.80 5.27
C PHE A 83 -8.43 35.68 4.57
N GLU A 84 -9.34 36.64 4.73
CA GLU A 84 -10.61 36.64 3.99
C GLU A 84 -10.42 36.96 2.51
N ASP A 85 -9.41 37.77 2.15
CA ASP A 85 -9.06 37.98 0.74
C ASP A 85 -8.52 36.68 0.10
N VAL A 86 -7.67 35.93 0.82
CA VAL A 86 -7.18 34.60 0.38
C VAL A 86 -8.34 33.63 0.23
N LYS A 87 -9.23 33.55 1.21
CA LYS A 87 -10.44 32.71 1.17
C LYS A 87 -11.33 33.08 -0.01
N SER A 88 -11.53 34.38 -0.26
CA SER A 88 -12.31 34.86 -1.41
C SER A 88 -11.69 34.43 -2.74
N LEU A 89 -10.36 34.42 -2.85
CA LEU A 89 -9.67 33.88 -4.01
C LEU A 89 -9.88 32.37 -4.13
N VAL A 90 -9.73 31.60 -3.05
CA VAL A 90 -9.96 30.14 -3.06
C VAL A 90 -11.40 29.82 -3.51
N ASP A 91 -12.41 30.53 -2.98
CA ASP A 91 -13.81 30.39 -3.39
C ASP A 91 -14.00 30.73 -4.87
N LYS A 92 -13.29 31.74 -5.39
CA LYS A 92 -13.31 32.12 -6.80
C LYS A 92 -12.70 31.02 -7.68
N LEU A 93 -11.58 30.43 -7.27
CA LEU A 93 -10.92 29.34 -8.01
C LEU A 93 -11.82 28.10 -8.10
N GLU A 94 -12.54 27.76 -7.03
CA GLU A 94 -13.52 26.68 -7.06
C GLU A 94 -14.65 27.02 -8.04
N LYS A 95 -15.31 28.16 -7.86
CA LYS A 95 -16.52 28.56 -8.62
C LYS A 95 -16.27 28.80 -10.10
N GLU A 96 -15.17 29.47 -10.43
CA GLU A 96 -14.90 29.88 -11.81
C GLU A 96 -14.01 28.89 -12.56
N TRP A 97 -13.11 28.18 -11.86
CA TRP A 97 -12.11 27.32 -12.51
C TRP A 97 -12.35 25.83 -12.27
N ASN A 98 -13.31 25.45 -11.42
CA ASN A 98 -13.50 24.07 -10.96
C ASN A 98 -12.21 23.49 -10.33
N MET A 99 -11.46 24.34 -9.60
CA MET A 99 -10.19 23.95 -9.00
C MET A 99 -10.28 24.00 -7.47
N LEU A 100 -9.90 22.89 -6.83
CA LEU A 100 -9.73 22.82 -5.39
C LEU A 100 -8.38 23.38 -4.96
N THR A 101 -8.24 23.74 -3.69
CA THR A 101 -6.98 24.25 -3.13
C THR A 101 -6.65 23.58 -1.82
N VAL A 102 -5.40 23.15 -1.68
CA VAL A 102 -4.82 22.48 -0.52
C VAL A 102 -3.64 23.30 -0.01
N GLN A 103 -3.47 23.33 1.30
CA GLN A 103 -2.43 24.09 1.98
C GLN A 103 -1.56 23.17 2.85
N ASP A 104 -0.25 23.34 2.77
CA ASP A 104 0.68 22.75 3.74
C ASP A 104 0.39 23.20 5.17
N VAL A 105 0.47 22.26 6.10
CA VAL A 105 0.50 22.50 7.55
C VAL A 105 1.81 22.06 8.16
N VAL A 106 2.41 22.94 8.96
CA VAL A 106 3.65 22.70 9.68
C VAL A 106 3.36 22.73 11.17
N TRP A 107 3.50 21.59 11.85
CA TRP A 107 3.29 21.48 13.29
C TRP A 107 4.58 21.22 14.07
N ASN A 108 5.64 20.76 13.42
CA ASN A 108 6.81 20.21 14.13
C ASN A 108 7.81 21.28 14.58
N HIS A 109 7.80 22.44 13.92
CA HIS A 109 8.80 23.47 14.10
C HIS A 109 8.27 24.87 13.79
N ALA A 110 9.01 25.88 14.24
CA ALA A 110 8.80 27.29 13.89
C ALA A 110 10.15 27.95 13.60
N ALA A 111 10.14 29.11 12.95
CA ALA A 111 11.38 29.81 12.61
C ALA A 111 12.18 30.20 13.85
N LYS A 112 13.51 30.15 13.74
CA LYS A 112 14.43 30.51 14.84
C LYS A 112 14.29 31.95 15.35
N ASN A 113 13.70 32.83 14.55
CA ASN A 113 13.46 34.23 14.90
C ASN A 113 11.97 34.51 15.20
N ALA A 114 11.17 33.50 15.53
CA ALA A 114 9.77 33.64 15.91
C ALA A 114 9.62 34.39 17.26
N PRO A 115 8.99 35.57 17.31
CA PRO A 115 8.89 36.35 18.55
C PRO A 115 8.14 35.63 19.67
N TRP A 116 7.08 34.88 19.32
CA TRP A 116 6.26 34.16 20.29
C TRP A 116 7.03 33.04 21.01
N LEU A 117 8.09 32.49 20.40
CA LEU A 117 8.96 31.51 21.09
C LEU A 117 9.82 32.17 22.17
N LEU A 118 10.14 33.46 22.04
CA LEU A 118 10.86 34.20 23.07
C LEU A 118 9.95 34.50 24.27
N GLU A 119 8.66 34.70 24.01
CA GLU A 119 7.63 34.87 25.05
C GLU A 119 7.26 33.54 25.74
N HIS A 120 7.30 32.45 24.97
CA HIS A 120 6.92 31.10 25.39
C HIS A 120 8.04 30.06 25.13
N PRO A 121 9.22 30.21 25.76
CA PRO A 121 10.36 29.31 25.51
C PRO A 121 10.09 27.86 25.93
N GLU A 122 9.12 27.62 26.81
CA GLU A 122 8.67 26.28 27.21
C GLU A 122 8.09 25.47 26.04
N CYS A 123 7.66 26.14 24.96
CA CYS A 123 7.11 25.51 23.77
C CYS A 123 8.17 24.88 22.85
N ALA A 124 9.46 25.06 23.14
CA ALA A 124 10.57 24.42 22.44
C ALA A 124 11.26 23.40 23.35
N TYR A 125 11.95 22.43 22.76
CA TYR A 125 12.93 21.63 23.51
C TYR A 125 14.12 22.52 23.84
N ASN A 126 14.43 22.74 25.12
CA ASN A 126 15.52 23.61 25.55
C ASN A 126 16.30 23.01 26.73
N CYS A 127 17.47 23.57 27.06
CA CYS A 127 18.33 23.05 28.13
C CYS A 127 17.72 23.15 29.55
N PHE A 128 16.63 23.90 29.73
CA PHE A 128 15.90 24.01 30.98
C PHE A 128 14.85 22.89 31.15
N ASN A 129 13.93 22.75 30.20
CA ASN A 129 12.84 21.76 30.25
C ASN A 129 13.28 20.36 29.79
N SER A 130 14.42 20.26 29.11
CA SER A 130 14.99 19.02 28.56
C SER A 130 16.47 18.89 28.96
N PRO A 131 16.80 18.66 30.26
CA PRO A 131 18.17 18.68 30.75
C PRO A 131 19.11 17.68 30.06
N HIS A 132 18.59 16.58 29.51
CA HIS A 132 19.36 15.61 28.73
C HIS A 132 20.00 16.20 27.47
N LEU A 133 19.57 17.39 27.04
CA LEU A 133 20.17 18.11 25.92
C LEU A 133 21.38 18.95 26.31
N ARG A 134 21.65 19.19 27.61
CA ARG A 134 22.80 19.99 28.07
C ARG A 134 24.15 19.44 27.56
N PRO A 135 24.45 18.13 27.63
CA PRO A 135 25.69 17.60 27.06
C PRO A 135 25.74 17.75 25.53
N ALA A 136 24.59 17.63 24.85
CA ALA A 136 24.51 17.80 23.41
C ALA A 136 24.77 19.26 22.98
N TYR A 137 24.29 20.23 23.77
CA TYR A 137 24.61 21.64 23.59
C TYR A 137 26.11 21.90 23.75
N VAL A 138 26.75 21.35 24.78
CA VAL A 138 28.22 21.48 24.95
C VAL A 138 28.97 20.93 23.74
N VAL A 139 28.57 19.75 23.26
CA VAL A 139 29.15 19.15 22.04
C VAL A 139 28.93 20.05 20.82
N ASP A 140 27.73 20.62 20.64
CA ASP A 140 27.42 21.57 19.57
C ASP A 140 28.35 22.79 19.60
N ARG A 141 28.54 23.40 20.77
CA ARG A 141 29.45 24.54 20.94
C ARG A 141 30.89 24.16 20.60
N VAL A 142 31.36 22.96 20.97
CA VAL A 142 32.73 22.53 20.62
C VAL A 142 32.93 22.46 19.10
N TYR A 143 31.97 21.90 18.36
CA TYR A 143 32.01 21.89 16.89
C TYR A 143 31.96 23.30 16.31
N HIS A 144 31.10 24.17 16.85
CA HIS A 144 30.97 25.56 16.44
C HIS A 144 32.30 26.32 16.58
N TYR A 145 32.92 26.31 17.76
CA TYR A 145 34.21 26.98 17.99
C TYR A 145 35.32 26.39 17.11
N PHE A 146 35.37 25.08 16.92
CA PHE A 146 36.32 24.48 15.99
C PHE A 146 36.13 24.98 14.56
N GLY A 147 34.88 25.10 14.08
CA GLY A 147 34.56 25.70 12.79
C GLY A 147 35.09 27.12 12.65
N LYS A 148 34.97 27.94 13.70
CA LYS A 148 35.53 29.31 13.72
C LYS A 148 37.06 29.32 13.70
N GLU A 149 37.71 28.41 14.40
CA GLU A 149 39.16 28.26 14.36
C GLU A 149 39.65 27.87 12.96
N VAL A 150 38.90 27.02 12.25
CA VAL A 150 39.17 26.68 10.85
C VAL A 150 38.98 27.90 9.94
N ALA A 151 37.88 28.64 10.09
CA ALA A 151 37.63 29.87 9.34
C ALA A 151 38.76 30.92 9.54
N ALA A 152 39.27 31.02 10.77
CA ALA A 152 40.37 31.92 11.12
C ALA A 152 41.77 31.43 10.68
N GLY A 153 41.88 30.27 10.03
CA GLY A 153 43.14 29.72 9.53
C GLY A 153 44.08 29.16 10.62
N LYS A 154 43.58 28.94 11.84
CA LYS A 154 44.40 28.46 12.98
C LYS A 154 45.08 27.12 12.70
N TRP A 155 44.45 26.29 11.87
CA TRP A 155 44.85 24.91 11.59
C TRP A 155 45.59 24.71 10.25
N GLU A 156 45.94 25.79 9.53
CA GLU A 156 46.61 25.71 8.22
C GLU A 156 47.93 24.95 8.28
N HIS A 157 48.72 25.18 9.33
CA HIS A 157 50.00 24.50 9.57
C HIS A 157 49.85 22.97 9.77
N ARG A 158 48.62 22.48 9.96
CA ARG A 158 48.27 21.06 10.11
C ARG A 158 47.53 20.50 8.89
N GLY A 159 47.42 21.28 7.81
CA GLY A 159 46.78 20.86 6.57
C GLY A 159 45.28 21.12 6.48
N ILE A 160 44.70 21.91 7.40
CA ILE A 160 43.29 22.33 7.34
C ILE A 160 43.23 23.80 6.91
N SER A 161 42.82 24.06 5.67
CA SER A 161 42.61 25.40 5.15
C SER A 161 41.21 25.93 5.50
N PRO A 162 41.01 27.27 5.57
CA PRO A 162 39.68 27.87 5.62
C PRO A 162 38.77 27.48 4.44
N VAL A 163 39.35 27.03 3.32
CA VAL A 163 38.61 26.48 2.18
C VAL A 163 38.75 24.95 2.19
N VAL A 164 37.65 24.26 2.47
CA VAL A 164 37.60 22.79 2.48
C VAL A 164 37.03 22.30 1.15
N GLU A 165 37.85 21.65 0.34
CA GLU A 165 37.52 21.26 -1.03
C GLU A 165 38.01 19.85 -1.42
N ASN A 166 38.79 19.19 -0.56
CA ASN A 166 39.32 17.86 -0.86
C ASN A 166 39.34 16.91 0.34
N VAL A 167 39.45 15.61 0.03
CA VAL A 167 39.41 14.52 1.02
C VAL A 167 40.61 14.54 1.99
N HIS A 168 41.76 15.09 1.57
CA HIS A 168 42.91 15.18 2.48
C HIS A 168 42.65 16.15 3.63
N GLN A 169 42.01 17.28 3.35
CA GLN A 169 41.60 18.25 4.37
C GLN A 169 40.55 17.65 5.31
N THR A 170 39.56 16.91 4.79
CA THR A 170 38.56 16.25 5.64
C THR A 170 39.19 15.19 6.55
N ASN A 171 40.16 14.42 6.07
CA ASN A 171 40.89 13.45 6.90
C ASN A 171 41.72 14.14 7.99
N ALA A 172 42.31 15.31 7.69
CA ALA A 172 43.03 16.12 8.68
C ALA A 172 42.08 16.67 9.76
N ILE A 173 40.89 17.13 9.37
CA ILE A 173 39.82 17.56 10.29
C ILE A 173 39.43 16.40 11.21
N GLU A 174 39.14 15.22 10.66
CA GLU A 174 38.77 14.05 11.46
C GLU A 174 39.86 13.68 12.48
N TYR A 175 41.12 13.66 12.04
CA TYR A 175 42.25 13.36 12.92
C TYR A 175 42.37 14.34 14.08
N ILE A 176 42.31 15.66 13.80
CA ILE A 176 42.43 16.70 14.84
C ILE A 176 41.23 16.66 15.79
N MET A 177 40.02 16.50 15.24
CA MET A 177 38.81 16.34 16.05
C MET A 177 38.94 15.18 17.03
N ARG A 178 39.35 14.00 16.53
CA ARG A 178 39.47 12.78 17.32
C ARG A 178 40.58 12.85 18.37
N THR A 179 41.73 13.44 18.04
CA THR A 179 42.93 13.34 18.89
C THR A 179 43.14 14.54 19.81
N GLU A 180 42.66 15.74 19.45
CA GLU A 180 42.97 16.98 20.16
C GLU A 180 41.73 17.77 20.62
N VAL A 181 40.61 17.73 19.89
CA VAL A 181 39.43 18.57 20.19
C VAL A 181 38.43 17.83 21.06
N LEU A 182 37.86 16.72 20.59
CA LEU A 182 36.82 15.96 21.30
C LEU A 182 37.26 15.43 22.68
N PRO A 183 38.52 15.00 22.89
CA PRO A 183 38.98 14.60 24.22
C PRO A 183 38.88 15.71 25.28
N LYS A 184 39.00 16.99 24.89
CA LYS A 184 38.94 18.14 25.81
C LYS A 184 37.55 18.39 26.38
N ILE A 185 36.50 17.92 25.70
CA ILE A 185 35.10 18.01 26.16
C ILE A 185 34.93 17.30 27.50
N ARG A 186 35.72 16.25 27.74
CA ARG A 186 35.60 15.35 28.90
C ARG A 186 34.16 14.84 29.04
N LEU A 187 33.59 14.36 27.94
CA LEU A 187 32.19 13.94 27.89
C LEU A 187 31.87 12.81 28.89
N HIS A 188 32.87 11.97 29.21
CA HIS A 188 32.75 10.91 30.23
C HIS A 188 32.28 11.42 31.59
N GLU A 189 32.57 12.68 31.96
CA GLU A 189 32.15 13.24 33.24
C GLU A 189 30.63 13.28 33.36
N PHE A 190 29.88 13.42 32.26
CA PHE A 190 28.41 13.37 32.28
C PHE A 190 27.84 11.97 32.58
N PHE A 191 28.64 10.93 32.40
CA PHE A 191 28.26 9.51 32.57
C PHE A 191 28.90 8.87 33.80
N GLN A 192 29.48 9.67 34.69
CA GLN A 192 30.16 9.23 35.90
C GLN A 192 29.57 9.89 37.16
N THR A 193 30.00 9.40 38.33
CA THR A 193 29.67 9.94 39.66
C THR A 193 30.95 10.39 40.36
N THR A 194 30.85 11.21 41.41
CA THR A 194 31.98 11.49 42.30
C THR A 194 32.34 10.24 43.13
N ALA A 195 33.40 9.53 42.73
CA ALA A 195 33.80 8.26 43.31
C ALA A 195 34.11 8.36 44.82
N GLU A 196 34.82 9.40 45.24
CA GLU A 196 35.20 9.63 46.64
C GLU A 196 33.97 9.80 47.53
N THR A 197 32.96 10.50 47.02
CA THR A 197 31.70 10.72 47.75
C THR A 197 30.88 9.44 47.83
N ALA A 198 30.82 8.66 46.75
CA ALA A 198 30.10 7.40 46.72
C ALA A 198 30.73 6.36 47.67
N VAL A 199 32.06 6.21 47.63
CA VAL A 199 32.82 5.34 48.53
C VAL A 199 32.70 5.80 49.98
N SER A 200 32.83 7.10 50.25
CA SER A 200 32.69 7.62 51.61
C SER A 200 31.31 7.32 52.23
N LYS A 201 30.23 7.53 51.46
CA LYS A 201 28.87 7.21 51.90
C LYS A 201 28.65 5.72 52.09
N PHE A 202 29.15 4.89 51.17
CA PHE A 202 29.09 3.43 51.29
C PHE A 202 29.83 2.95 52.55
N THR A 203 31.03 3.45 52.80
CA THR A 203 31.83 3.15 54.01
C THR A 203 31.06 3.50 55.28
N GLN A 204 30.42 4.68 55.33
CA GLN A 204 29.58 5.06 56.45
C GLN A 204 28.41 4.09 56.67
N MET A 205 27.70 3.74 55.59
CA MET A 205 26.55 2.82 55.67
C MET A 205 26.96 1.40 56.10
N VAL A 206 28.09 0.90 55.62
CA VAL A 206 28.63 -0.41 56.03
C VAL A 206 28.98 -0.42 57.52
N ALA A 207 29.60 0.66 58.03
CA ALA A 207 29.95 0.79 59.44
C ALA A 207 28.72 0.90 60.35
N GLU A 208 27.67 1.60 59.92
CA GLU A 208 26.42 1.77 60.68
C GLU A 208 25.55 0.51 60.71
N ILE A 209 25.51 -0.26 59.61
CA ILE A 209 24.66 -1.45 59.46
C ILE A 209 25.29 -2.70 60.10
N GLY A 210 26.63 -2.80 60.08
CA GLY A 210 27.36 -3.96 60.59
C GLY A 210 27.22 -5.20 59.69
N PRO A 211 27.70 -6.38 60.16
CA PRO A 211 27.70 -7.61 59.37
C PRO A 211 26.28 -8.18 59.16
N PRO A 212 25.95 -8.67 57.95
CA PRO A 212 24.64 -9.27 57.69
C PRO A 212 24.44 -10.61 58.41
N THR A 213 23.19 -10.94 58.76
CA THR A 213 22.81 -12.22 59.42
C THR A 213 23.04 -13.46 58.54
N SER A 214 22.97 -13.30 57.22
CA SER A 214 23.32 -14.32 56.23
C SER A 214 23.76 -13.62 54.94
N ASN A 215 24.71 -14.20 54.21
CA ASN A 215 24.98 -13.74 52.85
C ASN A 215 23.73 -13.93 52.00
N SER A 216 23.20 -12.84 51.45
CA SER A 216 22.09 -12.85 50.50
C SER A 216 22.38 -13.87 49.40
N PRO A 217 21.43 -14.74 48.98
CA PRO A 217 21.58 -15.46 47.73
C PRO A 217 21.90 -14.43 46.65
N LYS A 218 22.82 -14.73 45.73
CA LYS A 218 23.02 -13.89 44.54
C LYS A 218 21.65 -13.75 43.87
N GLU A 219 20.95 -12.63 44.09
CA GLU A 219 19.80 -12.27 43.27
C GLU A 219 20.37 -12.00 41.89
N GLU A 220 20.46 -13.04 41.05
CA GLU A 220 20.99 -12.97 39.68
C GLU A 220 20.24 -11.94 38.81
N SER A 221 19.14 -11.37 39.32
CA SER A 221 18.29 -10.42 38.61
C SER A 221 18.63 -8.93 38.80
N LYS A 222 19.40 -8.50 39.81
CA LYS A 222 19.70 -7.06 40.04
C LYS A 222 21.21 -6.76 40.08
N LYS A 223 21.73 -6.14 39.02
CA LYS A 223 23.09 -5.58 38.94
C LYS A 223 23.08 -4.11 39.35
N LEU A 224 24.03 -3.67 40.17
CA LEU A 224 24.24 -2.25 40.46
C LEU A 224 24.61 -1.53 39.16
N LYS A 225 23.96 -0.39 38.88
CA LYS A 225 24.15 0.45 37.70
C LYS A 225 23.93 1.91 38.08
N PHE A 226 24.35 2.83 37.23
CA PHE A 226 23.94 4.23 37.36
C PHE A 226 22.42 4.38 37.13
N ASP A 227 21.76 5.14 37.99
CA ASP A 227 20.31 5.39 37.99
C ASP A 227 19.96 6.76 37.35
N GLY A 228 20.82 7.22 36.44
CA GLY A 228 20.67 8.47 35.71
C GLY A 228 21.08 9.73 36.48
N ASN A 229 20.90 10.89 35.82
CA ASN A 229 21.16 12.22 36.36
C ASN A 229 20.07 13.19 35.87
N PRO A 230 19.13 13.63 36.74
CA PRO A 230 18.05 14.51 36.32
C PRO A 230 18.52 15.85 35.75
N GLU A 231 19.63 16.39 36.24
CA GLU A 231 20.17 17.69 35.84
C GLU A 231 21.29 17.57 34.81
N TRP A 232 21.72 16.35 34.46
CA TRP A 232 22.82 16.11 33.52
C TRP A 232 24.08 16.94 33.81
N THR A 233 24.40 17.19 35.08
CA THR A 233 25.66 17.77 35.52
C THR A 233 26.83 16.81 35.36
N ARG A 234 28.05 17.34 35.19
CA ARG A 234 29.29 16.56 35.30
C ARG A 234 29.38 15.87 36.67
N PHE A 235 29.83 14.61 36.67
CA PHE A 235 29.89 13.67 37.79
C PHE A 235 28.58 13.49 38.58
N GLY A 236 27.43 13.74 37.95
CA GLY A 236 26.12 13.72 38.61
C GLY A 236 25.34 12.41 38.50
N MET A 237 25.91 11.35 37.91
CA MET A 237 25.22 10.05 37.86
C MET A 237 24.94 9.53 39.27
N ARG A 238 23.73 9.04 39.50
CA ARG A 238 23.31 8.52 40.81
C ARG A 238 23.58 7.02 40.91
N LEU A 239 23.80 6.57 42.13
CA LEU A 239 24.03 5.16 42.46
C LEU A 239 23.08 4.75 43.59
N ASP A 240 22.40 3.61 43.44
CA ASP A 240 21.58 3.04 44.50
C ASP A 240 22.49 2.44 45.58
N LEU A 241 22.81 3.25 46.60
CA LEU A 241 23.69 2.85 47.69
C LEU A 241 23.05 1.79 48.60
N ASP A 242 21.73 1.74 48.70
CA ASP A 242 21.04 0.70 49.49
C ASP A 242 21.18 -0.67 48.80
N LEU A 243 21.06 -0.70 47.48
CA LEU A 243 21.36 -1.89 46.68
C LEU A 243 22.85 -2.24 46.75
N ALA A 244 23.74 -1.24 46.70
CA ALA A 244 25.17 -1.46 46.84
C ALA A 244 25.49 -2.14 48.18
N VAL A 245 24.93 -1.67 49.30
CA VAL A 245 25.11 -2.31 50.62
C VAL A 245 24.62 -3.75 50.58
N LYS A 246 23.43 -4.04 50.04
CA LYS A 246 22.92 -5.42 49.94
C LYS A 246 23.81 -6.34 49.11
N LEU A 247 24.48 -5.80 48.09
CA LEU A 247 25.31 -6.56 47.16
C LEU A 247 26.75 -6.75 47.65
N PHE A 248 27.32 -5.78 48.37
CA PHE A 248 28.75 -5.75 48.70
C PHE A 248 29.05 -5.83 50.21
N ASN A 249 28.11 -5.53 51.11
CA ASN A 249 28.28 -5.74 52.55
C ASN A 249 28.07 -7.23 52.89
N LYS A 250 29.12 -8.05 52.77
CA LYS A 250 29.05 -9.51 52.96
C LYS A 250 29.80 -9.97 54.20
N ARG A 251 29.45 -11.17 54.66
CA ARG A 251 30.28 -11.97 55.55
C ARG A 251 31.32 -12.71 54.71
N ILE A 252 32.59 -12.60 55.12
CA ILE A 252 33.72 -13.23 54.44
C ILE A 252 34.14 -14.44 55.29
N GLU A 253 34.22 -15.62 54.69
CA GLU A 253 34.71 -16.82 55.38
C GLU A 253 36.18 -16.60 55.77
N ASP A 254 36.55 -17.02 56.99
CA ASP A 254 37.90 -16.87 57.57
C ASP A 254 38.37 -15.45 57.97
N VAL A 255 37.46 -14.47 58.06
CA VAL A 255 37.74 -13.12 58.61
C VAL A 255 36.84 -12.83 59.81
N ASP A 256 37.41 -12.87 61.02
CA ASP A 256 36.72 -12.58 62.28
C ASP A 256 36.87 -11.11 62.74
N ASP A 257 37.83 -10.37 62.15
CA ASP A 257 38.04 -8.95 62.44
C ASP A 257 37.12 -8.06 61.61
N GLU A 258 36.37 -7.19 62.30
CA GLU A 258 35.35 -6.36 61.66
C GLU A 258 35.98 -5.24 60.81
N GLU A 259 37.16 -4.72 61.16
CA GLU A 259 37.85 -3.73 60.33
C GLU A 259 38.35 -4.36 59.02
N GLU A 260 38.92 -5.56 59.09
CA GLU A 260 39.36 -6.32 57.90
C GLU A 260 38.19 -6.68 56.98
N ARG A 261 37.04 -7.09 57.54
CA ARG A 261 35.83 -7.37 56.76
C ARG A 261 35.30 -6.12 56.06
N GLN A 262 35.19 -5.01 56.78
CA GLN A 262 34.72 -3.73 56.22
C GLN A 262 35.64 -3.27 55.09
N LYS A 263 36.96 -3.35 55.30
CA LYS A 263 37.96 -3.01 54.30
C LYS A 263 37.79 -3.84 53.02
N ALA A 264 37.64 -5.16 53.14
CA ALA A 264 37.44 -6.03 51.98
C ALA A 264 36.11 -5.74 51.24
N CYS A 265 35.03 -5.43 51.95
CA CYS A 265 33.74 -5.05 51.34
C CYS A 265 33.84 -3.70 50.60
N ILE A 266 34.56 -2.73 51.17
CA ILE A 266 34.82 -1.42 50.56
C ILE A 266 35.71 -1.56 49.33
N GLU A 267 36.75 -2.39 49.38
CA GLU A 267 37.61 -2.70 48.22
C GLU A 267 36.81 -3.36 47.09
N GLU A 268 35.96 -4.35 47.38
CA GLU A 268 35.10 -4.99 46.37
C GLU A 268 34.13 -3.99 45.72
N PHE A 269 33.50 -3.12 46.53
CA PHE A 269 32.63 -2.05 46.02
C PHE A 269 33.40 -1.04 45.17
N THR A 270 34.59 -0.62 45.62
CA THR A 270 35.44 0.35 44.91
C THR A 270 35.84 -0.18 43.54
N LEU A 271 36.29 -1.44 43.46
CA LEU A 271 36.62 -2.09 42.18
C LEU A 271 35.39 -2.17 41.25
N HIS A 272 34.20 -2.43 41.80
CA HIS A 272 32.98 -2.44 40.99
C HIS A 272 32.59 -1.04 40.50
N LEU A 273 32.77 -0.02 41.34
CA LEU A 273 32.52 1.37 40.98
C LEU A 273 33.50 1.87 39.92
N GLU A 274 34.78 1.52 40.02
CA GLU A 274 35.79 1.78 38.99
C GLU A 274 35.36 1.19 37.65
N LYS A 275 34.90 -0.07 37.65
CA LYS A 275 34.37 -0.71 36.44
C LYS A 275 33.17 0.04 35.86
N LEU A 276 32.22 0.48 36.69
CA LEU A 276 31.07 1.27 36.22
C LEU A 276 31.53 2.62 35.62
N GLN A 277 32.53 3.26 36.22
CA GLN A 277 33.11 4.49 35.67
C GLN A 277 33.83 4.27 34.34
N GLU A 278 34.54 3.15 34.18
CA GLU A 278 35.15 2.74 32.90
C GLU A 278 34.10 2.46 31.84
N GLU A 279 33.02 1.75 32.18
CA GLU A 279 31.88 1.49 31.29
C GLU A 279 31.22 2.81 30.84
N GLY A 280 31.00 3.76 31.75
CA GLY A 280 30.48 5.09 31.43
C GLY A 280 31.43 5.90 30.54
N ALA A 281 32.74 5.84 30.78
CA ALA A 281 33.74 6.51 29.95
C ALA A 281 33.83 5.92 28.54
N ALA A 282 33.77 4.59 28.43
CA ALA A 282 33.75 3.89 27.15
C ALA A 282 32.50 4.26 26.34
N TYR A 283 31.33 4.30 26.98
CA TYR A 283 30.08 4.71 26.34
C TYR A 283 30.12 6.17 25.86
N ALA A 284 30.61 7.09 26.68
CA ALA A 284 30.78 8.49 26.29
C ALA A 284 31.73 8.64 25.09
N TRP A 285 32.79 7.83 25.02
CA TRP A 285 33.70 7.83 23.88
C TRP A 285 33.06 7.26 22.61
N GLU A 286 32.24 6.21 22.74
CA GLU A 286 31.44 5.68 21.62
C GLU A 286 30.51 6.76 21.06
N ILE A 287 29.82 7.51 21.92
CA ILE A 287 28.99 8.66 21.53
C ILE A 287 29.81 9.71 20.74
N CYS A 288 30.99 10.10 21.24
CA CYS A 288 31.87 11.04 20.54
C CYS A 288 32.28 10.54 19.15
N LEU A 289 32.60 9.25 19.02
CA LEU A 289 33.00 8.66 17.73
C LEU A 289 31.84 8.59 16.75
N ASN A 290 30.65 8.20 17.21
CA ASN A 290 29.45 8.19 16.38
C ASN A 290 29.11 9.62 15.90
N GLY A 291 29.20 10.60 16.80
CA GLY A 291 29.03 12.01 16.44
C GLY A 291 30.07 12.54 15.48
N LEU A 292 31.33 12.15 15.65
CA LEU A 292 32.38 12.50 14.69
C LEU A 292 32.08 11.92 13.30
N HIS A 293 31.69 10.64 13.21
CA HIS A 293 31.35 10.03 11.92
C HIS A 293 30.18 10.74 11.23
N ALA A 294 29.13 11.08 11.98
CA ALA A 294 27.98 11.81 11.44
C ALA A 294 28.36 13.21 10.94
N VAL A 295 29.13 13.96 11.74
CA VAL A 295 29.65 15.28 11.36
C VAL A 295 30.55 15.20 10.13
N MET A 296 31.46 14.23 10.07
CA MET A 296 32.34 14.05 8.91
C MET A 296 31.57 13.68 7.65
N GLY A 297 30.51 12.88 7.76
CA GLY A 297 29.59 12.61 6.65
C GLY A 297 28.95 13.89 6.11
N GLY A 298 28.49 14.78 7.01
CA GLY A 298 27.96 16.10 6.66
C GLY A 298 28.98 17.00 5.98
N ILE A 299 30.19 17.13 6.55
CA ILE A 299 31.27 17.95 5.97
C ILE A 299 31.64 17.43 4.58
N LEU A 300 31.79 16.11 4.42
CA LEU A 300 32.13 15.50 3.15
C LEU A 300 31.07 15.79 2.09
N TYR A 301 29.78 15.65 2.44
CA TYR A 301 28.66 15.97 1.55
C TYR A 301 28.65 17.46 1.19
N GLU A 302 28.72 18.37 2.16
CA GLU A 302 28.53 19.80 1.90
C GLU A 302 29.70 20.47 1.18
N ARG A 303 30.90 19.90 1.29
CA ARG A 303 32.15 20.55 0.83
C ARG A 303 32.82 19.86 -0.33
N VAL A 304 32.80 18.52 -0.38
CA VAL A 304 33.67 17.75 -1.27
C VAL A 304 32.88 16.95 -2.32
N GLN A 305 31.79 16.29 -1.95
CA GLN A 305 31.05 15.40 -2.86
C GLN A 305 30.51 16.14 -4.08
N ASP A 306 30.56 15.48 -5.24
CA ASP A 306 30.15 16.09 -6.51
C ASP A 306 28.67 16.46 -6.56
N HIS A 307 27.82 15.67 -5.91
CA HIS A 307 26.38 15.91 -5.78
C HIS A 307 26.00 16.75 -4.55
N GLY A 308 26.99 17.31 -3.85
CA GLY A 308 26.79 18.20 -2.71
C GLY A 308 26.77 19.67 -3.09
N PRO A 309 26.43 20.58 -2.17
CA PRO A 309 26.36 22.02 -2.42
C PRO A 309 27.72 22.71 -2.66
N LYS A 310 28.85 22.03 -2.37
CA LYS A 310 30.22 22.55 -2.55
C LYS A 310 30.42 23.95 -1.95
N LYS A 311 30.03 24.14 -0.69
CA LYS A 311 30.06 25.45 0.00
C LYS A 311 31.46 26.08 0.11
N GLY A 312 32.54 25.32 -0.06
CA GLY A 312 33.92 25.85 -0.14
C GLY A 312 34.40 26.51 1.15
N LEU A 313 34.46 27.84 1.17
CA LEU A 313 34.94 28.68 2.28
C LEU A 313 34.13 28.45 3.57
N VAL A 314 34.81 28.31 4.70
CA VAL A 314 34.22 28.25 6.02
C VAL A 314 34.15 29.67 6.59
N ASP A 315 32.93 30.16 6.83
CA ASP A 315 32.64 31.48 7.38
C ASP A 315 31.32 31.46 8.18
N GLU A 316 30.81 32.63 8.59
CA GLU A 316 29.54 32.73 9.34
C GLU A 316 28.31 32.36 8.51
N GLU A 317 28.34 32.59 7.19
CA GLU A 317 27.23 32.25 6.29
C GLU A 317 27.24 30.75 5.96
N ASN A 318 28.43 30.17 5.83
CA ASN A 318 28.70 28.77 5.52
C ASN A 318 29.59 28.17 6.61
N PRO A 319 29.06 27.89 7.81
CA PRO A 319 29.85 27.30 8.90
C PRO A 319 30.30 25.88 8.54
N LEU A 320 31.37 25.40 9.19
CA LEU A 320 31.91 24.07 8.94
C LEU A 320 30.88 22.98 9.27
N THR A 321 30.12 23.19 10.34
CA THR A 321 29.03 22.33 10.80
C THR A 321 27.81 23.18 11.09
N THR A 322 26.61 22.64 10.84
CA THR A 322 25.37 23.30 11.24
C THR A 322 25.20 23.20 12.76
N ASP A 323 24.92 24.33 13.41
CA ASP A 323 24.58 24.36 14.83
C ASP A 323 23.25 23.61 15.08
N TYR A 324 23.13 22.93 16.22
CA TYR A 324 21.94 22.17 16.61
C TYR A 324 21.05 22.94 17.56
N PHE A 325 21.55 24.01 18.16
CA PHE A 325 20.82 24.83 19.10
C PHE A 325 20.79 26.29 18.66
N LEU A 326 19.65 26.94 18.90
CA LEU A 326 19.54 28.38 18.87
C LEU A 326 20.36 28.96 20.03
N HIS A 327 21.34 29.80 19.69
CA HIS A 327 22.15 30.53 20.66
C HIS A 327 21.97 32.03 20.39
N LEU A 328 21.31 32.73 21.31
CA LEU A 328 21.02 34.18 21.20
C LEU A 328 21.94 35.04 22.07
N GLU A 329 22.70 34.42 22.97
CA GLU A 329 23.63 35.15 23.82
C GLU A 329 24.82 35.67 23.00
N PRO A 330 25.46 36.76 23.42
CA PRO A 330 26.75 37.14 22.87
C PRO A 330 27.73 35.99 23.03
N GLU A 331 28.47 35.69 21.97
CA GLU A 331 29.44 34.60 21.99
C GLU A 331 30.48 34.81 23.10
N SER A 332 30.75 33.73 23.84
CA SER A 332 31.81 33.71 24.84
C SER A 332 33.20 33.53 24.19
N ASP A 333 34.27 33.67 24.99
CA ASP A 333 35.64 33.41 24.52
C ASP A 333 35.92 31.90 24.26
N SER A 334 35.13 31.00 24.85
CA SER A 334 35.29 29.55 24.69
C SER A 334 34.00 28.76 24.95
N TRP A 335 33.96 27.50 24.50
CA TRP A 335 32.83 26.60 24.71
C TRP A 335 32.62 26.25 26.19
N GLU A 336 33.67 26.29 27.02
CA GLU A 336 33.59 26.06 28.47
C GLU A 336 32.81 27.16 29.20
N GLU A 337 32.88 28.41 28.71
CA GLU A 337 32.06 29.50 29.23
C GLU A 337 30.60 29.34 28.77
N ASP A 338 30.39 28.95 27.51
CA ASP A 338 29.04 28.67 26.99
C ASP A 338 28.36 27.52 27.73
N GLU A 339 29.11 26.50 28.20
CA GLU A 339 28.56 25.40 29.02
C GLU A 339 27.82 25.93 30.26
N LYS A 340 28.29 27.02 30.87
CA LYS A 340 27.64 27.60 32.06
C LYS A 340 26.23 28.10 31.76
N LEU A 341 25.97 28.54 30.53
CA LEU A 341 24.65 29.00 30.08
C LEU A 341 23.62 27.86 30.07
N ALA A 342 24.05 26.62 29.86
CA ALA A 342 23.18 25.45 29.85
C ALA A 342 22.57 25.14 31.23
N TYR A 343 23.17 25.66 32.30
CA TYR A 343 22.71 25.50 33.68
C TYR A 343 22.15 26.80 34.29
N ASP A 344 22.26 27.93 33.59
CA ASP A 344 21.66 29.18 34.04
C ASP A 344 20.13 29.10 33.91
N PRO A 345 19.35 29.39 34.96
CA PRO A 345 17.90 29.23 34.95
C PRO A 345 17.16 30.03 33.88
N GLU A 346 17.70 31.18 33.45
CA GLU A 346 17.05 32.03 32.43
C GLU A 346 17.65 31.79 31.05
N LYS A 347 18.98 31.67 30.93
CA LYS A 347 19.63 31.49 29.63
C LYS A 347 19.35 30.11 29.04
N SER A 348 19.30 29.06 29.85
CA SER A 348 19.06 27.69 29.39
C SER A 348 17.67 27.50 28.74
N LYS A 349 16.69 28.34 29.06
CA LYS A 349 15.38 28.38 28.38
C LYS A 349 15.48 28.83 26.92
N MET A 350 16.47 29.66 26.60
CA MET A 350 16.68 30.24 25.28
C MET A 350 17.61 29.39 24.40
N LEU A 351 18.22 28.35 24.96
CA LEU A 351 19.04 27.37 24.24
C LEU A 351 18.14 26.28 23.65
N MET A 352 17.48 26.60 22.54
CA MET A 352 16.42 25.78 21.94
C MET A 352 16.97 24.85 20.85
N ALA A 353 16.58 23.59 20.88
CA ALA A 353 17.00 22.60 19.89
C ALA A 353 16.31 22.85 18.53
N PHE A 354 17.09 22.79 17.45
CA PHE A 354 16.57 22.84 16.09
C PHE A 354 15.96 21.51 15.66
N ASN A 355 15.00 21.57 14.75
CA ASN A 355 14.34 20.40 14.16
C ASN A 355 15.17 19.83 13.00
N GLY A 356 14.73 18.71 12.47
CA GLY A 356 15.35 18.04 11.33
C GLY A 356 14.72 16.70 11.07
N TRP A 357 15.49 15.80 10.47
CA TRP A 357 15.13 14.40 10.31
C TRP A 357 16.34 13.49 10.53
N VAL A 358 16.06 12.23 10.86
CA VAL A 358 17.09 11.22 11.16
C VAL A 358 17.09 10.18 10.05
N MET A 359 18.26 9.95 9.45
CA MET A 359 18.41 8.95 8.41
C MET A 359 18.05 7.56 8.93
N SER A 360 17.11 6.88 8.27
CA SER A 360 16.62 5.55 8.67
C SER A 360 16.03 5.50 10.09
N GLY A 361 15.59 6.64 10.63
CA GLY A 361 14.95 6.72 11.94
C GLY A 361 13.57 6.06 11.97
N ASN A 362 13.17 5.57 13.14
CA ASN A 362 11.81 5.10 13.35
C ASN A 362 10.86 6.31 13.46
N ALA A 363 9.89 6.41 12.55
CA ALA A 363 8.93 7.52 12.48
C ALA A 363 8.02 7.65 13.71
N LEU A 364 7.94 6.64 14.59
CA LEU A 364 7.20 6.72 15.84
C LEU A 364 8.02 7.34 16.98
N ASP A 365 9.35 7.37 16.85
CA ASP A 365 10.23 7.81 17.92
C ASP A 365 10.48 9.32 17.77
N ASN A 366 10.16 10.07 18.82
CA ASN A 366 10.53 11.47 18.88
C ASN A 366 12.01 11.60 19.25
N PHE A 367 12.83 11.96 18.26
CA PHE A 367 14.28 12.05 18.39
C PHE A 367 14.79 13.11 19.38
N ALA A 368 13.92 13.99 19.89
CA ALA A 368 14.28 14.95 20.94
C ALA A 368 14.12 14.39 22.36
N LEU A 369 13.55 13.20 22.52
CA LEU A 369 13.39 12.57 23.83
C LEU A 369 14.71 11.96 24.35
N PRO A 370 14.88 11.83 25.68
CA PRO A 370 16.12 11.33 26.29
C PRO A 370 16.59 9.98 25.76
N THR A 371 15.67 9.09 25.41
CA THR A 371 15.95 7.73 24.92
C THR A 371 16.61 7.68 23.55
N SER A 372 16.59 8.79 22.79
CA SER A 372 17.08 8.81 21.41
C SER A 372 18.55 9.19 21.29
N GLU A 373 19.03 10.10 22.13
CA GLU A 373 20.40 10.64 22.11
C GLU A 373 20.87 11.22 20.76
N VAL A 374 19.97 11.45 19.79
CA VAL A 374 20.29 11.89 18.42
C VAL A 374 21.04 13.22 18.39
N TYR A 375 20.64 14.18 19.24
CA TYR A 375 21.34 15.47 19.35
C TYR A 375 22.77 15.30 19.86
N LEU A 376 22.95 14.41 20.86
CA LEU A 376 24.25 14.16 21.47
C LEU A 376 25.20 13.43 20.50
N ARG A 377 24.66 12.46 19.76
CA ARG A 377 25.39 11.70 18.73
C ARG A 377 25.46 12.41 17.38
N ARG A 378 24.98 13.65 17.25
CA ARG A 378 25.04 14.44 15.99
C ARG A 378 24.44 13.71 14.78
N GLU A 379 23.43 12.86 15.00
CA GLU A 379 22.80 12.03 13.94
C GLU A 379 21.65 12.76 13.21
N LEU A 380 21.38 14.02 13.56
CA LEU A 380 20.29 14.80 12.99
C LEU A 380 20.76 15.51 11.70
N VAL A 381 20.02 15.32 10.61
CA VAL A 381 20.10 16.24 9.47
C VAL A 381 19.35 17.51 9.88
N CYS A 382 20.08 18.43 10.50
CA CYS A 382 19.55 19.59 11.21
C CYS A 382 19.11 20.72 10.26
N TRP A 383 17.97 21.32 10.55
CA TRP A 383 17.49 22.55 9.91
C TRP A 383 17.78 23.73 10.82
N GLY A 384 18.96 24.34 10.67
CA GLY A 384 19.44 25.47 11.49
C GLY A 384 18.64 26.78 11.36
N ASP A 385 17.51 26.77 10.68
CA ASP A 385 16.55 27.86 10.60
C ASP A 385 15.26 27.61 11.39
N SER A 386 15.08 26.40 11.94
CA SER A 386 13.78 25.93 12.44
C SER A 386 13.91 25.27 13.81
N VAL A 387 13.30 25.86 14.84
CA VAL A 387 13.26 25.37 16.22
C VAL A 387 12.20 24.28 16.38
N LYS A 388 12.56 23.17 17.03
CA LYS A 388 11.65 22.04 17.27
C LYS A 388 10.67 22.35 18.40
N LEU A 389 9.38 22.10 18.15
CA LEU A 389 8.30 22.37 19.08
C LEU A 389 8.07 21.19 20.04
N ASN A 390 7.88 21.49 21.33
CA ASN A 390 7.69 20.54 22.41
C ASN A 390 6.22 20.52 22.88
N TYR A 391 5.46 19.53 22.40
CA TYR A 391 4.04 19.38 22.73
C TYR A 391 3.77 18.54 23.98
N GLY A 392 4.75 17.78 24.47
CA GLY A 392 4.50 16.70 25.43
C GLY A 392 3.61 15.58 24.88
N GLU A 393 2.98 14.84 25.78
CA GLU A 393 2.12 13.69 25.45
C GLU A 393 0.64 14.11 25.29
N LYS A 394 0.25 15.22 25.91
CA LYS A 394 -1.14 15.71 25.95
C LYS A 394 -1.24 17.23 26.00
N PRO A 395 -2.40 17.83 25.69
CA PRO A 395 -2.60 19.28 25.68
C PRO A 395 -2.22 20.00 26.98
N GLU A 396 -2.34 19.34 28.12
CA GLU A 396 -2.00 19.94 29.42
C GLU A 396 -0.50 20.13 29.62
N ASP A 397 0.36 19.42 28.87
CA ASP A 397 1.81 19.50 29.02
C ASP A 397 2.37 20.78 28.36
N ALA A 398 1.69 21.33 27.34
CA ALA A 398 2.08 22.54 26.61
C ALA A 398 0.86 23.36 26.13
N SER A 399 -0.04 23.73 27.03
CA SER A 399 -1.38 24.22 26.68
C SER A 399 -1.41 25.42 25.74
N TYR A 400 -0.45 26.35 25.87
CA TYR A 400 -0.34 27.47 24.93
C TYR A 400 -0.06 27.00 23.50
N LEU A 401 0.95 26.13 23.32
CA LEU A 401 1.35 25.60 22.02
C LEU A 401 0.21 24.83 21.33
N TRP A 402 -0.47 23.97 22.08
CA TRP A 402 -1.61 23.20 21.56
C TRP A 402 -2.75 24.12 21.08
N GLU A 403 -3.11 25.16 21.85
CA GLU A 403 -4.16 26.08 21.44
C GLU A 403 -3.72 26.98 20.26
N TYR A 404 -2.46 27.42 20.26
CA TYR A 404 -1.87 28.20 19.18
C TYR A 404 -1.94 27.45 17.84
N MET A 405 -1.54 26.17 17.84
CA MET A 405 -1.49 25.32 16.65
C MET A 405 -2.86 24.75 16.25
N LYS A 406 -3.75 24.53 17.23
CA LYS A 406 -5.16 24.22 16.97
C LYS A 406 -5.83 25.36 16.20
N THR A 407 -5.66 26.60 16.66
CA THR A 407 -6.26 27.78 16.01
C THR A 407 -5.71 27.96 14.59
N TYR A 408 -4.41 27.80 14.41
CA TYR A 408 -3.76 27.78 13.08
C TYR A 408 -4.37 26.73 12.16
N THR A 409 -4.48 25.49 12.65
CA THR A 409 -5.03 24.36 11.88
C THR A 409 -6.50 24.58 11.50
N GLN A 410 -7.32 25.05 12.44
CA GLN A 410 -8.73 25.38 12.19
C GLN A 410 -8.88 26.50 11.16
N LYS A 411 -8.02 27.53 11.21
CA LYS A 411 -8.00 28.63 10.25
C LYS A 411 -7.66 28.12 8.85
N CYS A 412 -6.63 27.30 8.69
CA CYS A 412 -6.32 26.64 7.42
C CYS A 412 -7.50 25.82 6.89
N ALA A 413 -8.11 24.97 7.72
CA ALA A 413 -9.26 24.14 7.34
C ALA A 413 -10.50 24.96 6.92
N SER A 414 -10.66 26.16 7.46
CA SER A 414 -11.77 27.08 7.10
C SER A 414 -11.62 27.70 5.72
N MET A 415 -10.40 27.81 5.19
CA MET A 415 -10.11 28.44 3.90
C MET A 415 -9.89 27.42 2.78
N PHE A 416 -9.27 26.27 3.08
CA PHE A 416 -8.81 25.32 2.07
C PHE A 416 -9.63 24.03 2.07
N HIS A 417 -9.63 23.34 0.92
CA HIS A 417 -10.34 22.08 0.69
C HIS A 417 -9.57 20.86 1.21
N GLY A 418 -8.28 21.03 1.48
CA GLY A 418 -7.43 19.99 2.03
C GLY A 418 -6.18 20.53 2.72
N LEU A 419 -5.46 19.64 3.38
CA LEU A 419 -4.19 19.90 4.04
C LEU A 419 -3.11 18.91 3.54
N ARG A 420 -1.90 19.42 3.28
CA ARG A 420 -0.70 18.58 3.15
C ARG A 420 0.02 18.57 4.50
N ILE A 421 0.32 17.39 5.04
CA ILE A 421 1.15 17.27 6.24
C ILE A 421 2.60 17.19 5.80
N ASP A 422 3.34 18.26 6.06
CA ASP A 422 4.78 18.31 5.82
C ASP A 422 5.52 17.44 6.83
N ASN A 423 6.51 16.67 6.35
CA ASN A 423 7.33 15.78 7.19
C ASN A 423 6.48 14.96 8.20
N ALA A 424 5.44 14.27 7.71
CA ALA A 424 4.48 13.57 8.56
C ALA A 424 5.14 12.47 9.42
N HIS A 425 6.24 11.89 8.93
CA HIS A 425 7.01 10.87 9.64
C HIS A 425 7.81 11.40 10.84
N SER A 426 8.06 12.70 10.92
CA SER A 426 8.68 13.34 12.10
C SER A 426 7.66 14.05 13.00
N THR A 427 6.38 13.96 12.66
CA THR A 427 5.27 14.52 13.44
C THR A 427 4.79 13.48 14.45
N PRO A 428 4.75 13.80 15.76
CA PRO A 428 4.18 12.89 16.75
C PRO A 428 2.74 12.50 16.36
N ILE A 429 2.47 11.20 16.29
CA ILE A 429 1.21 10.71 15.73
C ILE A 429 -0.02 11.16 16.52
N HIS A 430 0.08 11.29 17.85
CA HIS A 430 -1.00 11.79 18.70
C HIS A 430 -1.31 13.27 18.46
N LEU A 431 -0.27 14.07 18.19
CA LEU A 431 -0.42 15.47 17.78
C LEU A 431 -1.15 15.55 16.44
N ALA A 432 -0.68 14.83 15.42
CA ALA A 432 -1.31 14.84 14.10
C ALA A 432 -2.77 14.37 14.17
N GLU A 433 -3.06 13.33 14.97
CA GLU A 433 -4.41 12.82 15.16
C GLU A 433 -5.35 13.88 15.76
N PHE A 434 -4.87 14.63 16.75
CA PHE A 434 -5.64 15.73 17.34
C PHE A 434 -5.83 16.87 16.35
N MET A 435 -4.77 17.35 15.69
CA MET A 435 -4.85 18.50 14.77
C MET A 435 -5.78 18.20 13.58
N LEU A 436 -5.71 17.01 12.99
CA LEU A 436 -6.63 16.60 11.93
C LEU A 436 -8.07 16.44 12.41
N ARG A 437 -8.28 16.02 13.65
CA ARG A 437 -9.62 15.99 14.26
C ARG A 437 -10.19 17.39 14.39
N GLU A 438 -9.40 18.36 14.84
CA GLU A 438 -9.82 19.76 14.90
C GLU A 438 -10.06 20.37 13.51
N ALA A 439 -9.23 20.04 12.52
CA ALA A 439 -9.48 20.42 11.12
C ALA A 439 -10.82 19.86 10.61
N ARG A 440 -11.10 18.58 10.90
CA ARG A 440 -12.36 17.92 10.49
C ARG A 440 -13.61 18.43 11.20
N ARG A 441 -13.48 19.05 12.38
CA ARG A 441 -14.60 19.77 13.02
C ARG A 441 -14.99 21.03 12.26
N VAL A 442 -14.03 21.64 11.56
CA VAL A 442 -14.28 22.81 10.71
C VAL A 442 -14.77 22.38 9.32
N ARG A 443 -14.17 21.35 8.74
CA ARG A 443 -14.52 20.79 7.43
C ARG A 443 -14.47 19.26 7.46
N GLU A 444 -15.63 18.61 7.53
CA GLU A 444 -15.76 17.16 7.72
C GLU A 444 -15.09 16.35 6.59
N ASP A 445 -15.18 16.84 5.36
CA ASP A 445 -14.68 16.22 4.13
C ASP A 445 -13.28 16.71 3.71
N ILE A 446 -12.51 17.29 4.64
CA ILE A 446 -11.18 17.82 4.33
C ILE A 446 -10.26 16.73 3.76
N TYR A 447 -9.71 16.98 2.57
CA TYR A 447 -8.77 16.07 1.92
C TYR A 447 -7.40 16.20 2.57
N VAL A 448 -6.77 15.07 2.90
CA VAL A 448 -5.47 15.07 3.59
C VAL A 448 -4.50 14.22 2.80
N PHE A 449 -3.36 14.79 2.42
CA PHE A 449 -2.26 14.00 1.91
C PHE A 449 -0.97 14.30 2.67
N ALA A 450 -0.05 13.33 2.68
CA ALA A 450 1.13 13.40 3.52
C ALA A 450 2.37 12.97 2.75
N GLU A 451 3.46 13.67 3.05
CA GLU A 451 4.81 13.18 2.80
C GLU A 451 5.19 12.20 3.91
N LEU A 452 5.02 10.91 3.62
CA LEU A 452 5.26 9.84 4.56
C LEU A 452 6.15 8.78 3.93
N PHE A 453 7.39 8.73 4.39
CA PHE A 453 8.40 7.76 3.99
C PHE A 453 8.76 6.90 5.20
N THR A 454 7.91 5.93 5.52
CA THR A 454 8.29 4.94 6.52
C THR A 454 9.09 3.83 5.83
N GLY A 455 10.07 3.25 6.54
CA GLY A 455 10.81 2.09 6.03
C GLY A 455 9.97 0.80 5.90
N SER A 456 8.65 0.87 6.10
CA SER A 456 7.75 -0.29 6.19
C SER A 456 6.32 0.04 5.77
N GLU A 457 5.77 -0.69 4.80
CA GLU A 457 4.36 -0.53 4.38
C GLU A 457 3.36 -0.73 5.55
N GLN A 458 3.71 -1.55 6.55
CA GLN A 458 2.91 -1.72 7.76
C GLN A 458 2.85 -0.43 8.59
N LEU A 459 3.96 0.31 8.68
CA LEU A 459 4.01 1.58 9.40
C LEU A 459 3.28 2.69 8.64
N ASP A 460 3.42 2.76 7.31
CA ASP A 460 2.60 3.62 6.45
C ASP A 460 1.11 3.40 6.73
N ASN A 461 0.67 2.14 6.75
CA ASN A 461 -0.71 1.77 7.03
C ASN A 461 -1.17 2.17 8.43
N LEU A 462 -0.29 2.15 9.45
CA LEU A 462 -0.62 2.62 10.79
C LEU A 462 -0.97 4.12 10.78
N PHE A 463 -0.13 4.94 10.14
CA PHE A 463 -0.35 6.38 10.01
C PHE A 463 -1.62 6.66 9.21
N VAL A 464 -1.79 6.02 8.05
CA VAL A 464 -2.98 6.20 7.20
C VAL A 464 -4.26 5.88 7.96
N ASN A 465 -4.31 4.76 8.67
CA ASN A 465 -5.51 4.32 9.39
C ASN A 465 -5.82 5.19 10.61
N ARG A 466 -4.82 5.60 11.39
CA ARG A 466 -5.03 6.43 12.59
C ARG A 466 -5.37 7.88 12.25
N LEU A 467 -4.67 8.46 11.28
CA LEU A 467 -4.82 9.87 10.90
C LEU A 467 -5.96 10.06 9.88
N GLY A 468 -6.39 9.00 9.20
CA GLY A 468 -7.33 9.07 8.09
C GLY A 468 -6.74 9.84 6.90
N ILE A 469 -5.46 9.64 6.61
CA ILE A 469 -4.81 10.24 5.43
C ILE A 469 -5.53 9.71 4.18
N SER A 470 -5.88 10.63 3.27
CA SER A 470 -6.59 10.29 2.04
C SER A 470 -5.63 9.81 0.94
N SER A 471 -4.45 10.43 0.83
CA SER A 471 -3.43 10.04 -0.15
C SER A 471 -2.02 10.13 0.40
N LEU A 472 -1.14 9.23 -0.03
CA LEU A 472 0.29 9.31 0.24
C LEU A 472 1.03 9.82 -1.00
N ILE A 473 1.98 10.75 -0.80
CA ILE A 473 2.83 11.22 -1.90
C ILE A 473 3.70 10.06 -2.39
N ARG A 474 3.79 9.92 -3.72
CA ARG A 474 4.67 9.00 -4.44
C ARG A 474 5.38 9.79 -5.53
N GLU A 475 6.62 9.46 -5.86
CA GLU A 475 7.44 10.27 -6.76
C GLU A 475 7.97 9.44 -7.94
N ALA A 476 7.71 9.86 -9.17
CA ALA A 476 8.22 9.18 -10.35
C ALA A 476 9.75 9.22 -10.43
N GLN A 477 10.36 10.25 -9.83
CA GLN A 477 11.81 10.41 -9.76
C GLN A 477 12.52 9.42 -8.84
N SER A 478 11.80 8.64 -8.03
CA SER A 478 12.42 7.54 -7.27
C SER A 478 12.81 6.36 -8.17
N ALA A 479 12.26 6.29 -9.38
CA ALA A 479 12.68 5.31 -10.38
C ALA A 479 14.05 5.69 -10.96
N HIS A 480 14.97 4.71 -10.94
CA HIS A 480 16.31 4.83 -11.49
C HIS A 480 16.39 4.47 -12.98
N ASP A 481 15.39 3.76 -13.51
CA ASP A 481 15.25 3.41 -14.92
C ASP A 481 13.78 3.34 -15.38
N SER A 482 13.59 3.08 -16.67
CA SER A 482 12.26 2.98 -17.33
C SER A 482 11.40 1.87 -16.73
N HIS A 483 12.00 0.70 -16.48
CA HIS A 483 11.30 -0.45 -15.92
C HIS A 483 10.75 -0.17 -14.53
N GLU A 484 11.56 0.47 -13.68
CA GLU A 484 11.13 0.81 -12.32
C GLU A 484 10.01 1.86 -12.33
N GLN A 485 10.05 2.81 -13.26
CA GLN A 485 8.95 3.75 -13.43
C GLN A 485 7.66 3.05 -13.87
N GLY A 486 7.75 2.09 -14.80
CA GLY A 486 6.63 1.22 -15.17
C GLY A 486 6.08 0.43 -13.98
N ARG A 487 6.95 -0.10 -13.10
CA ARG A 487 6.54 -0.80 -11.86
C ARG A 487 5.78 0.12 -10.90
N LEU A 488 6.21 1.37 -10.74
CA LEU A 488 5.51 2.35 -9.91
C LEU A 488 4.12 2.67 -10.47
N VAL A 489 4.00 2.88 -11.80
CA VAL A 489 2.70 3.07 -12.47
C VAL A 489 1.80 1.86 -12.25
N TYR A 490 2.32 0.64 -12.38
CA TYR A 490 1.54 -0.57 -12.12
C TYR A 490 1.07 -0.67 -10.66
N ARG A 491 1.98 -0.42 -9.70
CA ARG A 491 1.70 -0.52 -8.26
C ARG A 491 0.61 0.45 -7.81
N TYR A 492 0.60 1.67 -8.35
CA TYR A 492 -0.40 2.70 -8.04
C TYR A 492 -1.49 2.81 -9.13
N GLY A 493 -1.53 1.84 -10.04
CA GLY A 493 -2.34 1.87 -11.25
C GLY A 493 -3.77 1.37 -11.10
N GLY A 494 -4.14 0.80 -9.94
CA GLY A 494 -5.47 0.21 -9.73
C GLY A 494 -5.49 -1.31 -9.92
N ASP A 495 -6.64 -1.85 -10.32
CA ASP A 495 -6.83 -3.30 -10.47
C ASP A 495 -6.14 -3.83 -11.73
N CYS A 496 -5.76 -5.11 -11.76
CA CYS A 496 -5.22 -5.70 -12.99
C CYS A 496 -6.29 -5.80 -14.10
N VAL A 497 -5.89 -5.64 -15.37
CA VAL A 497 -6.78 -5.93 -16.51
C VAL A 497 -7.29 -7.37 -16.44
N GLY A 498 -8.61 -7.53 -16.56
CA GLY A 498 -9.27 -8.83 -16.45
C GLY A 498 -9.39 -9.36 -15.01
N ALA A 499 -9.29 -8.47 -14.01
CA ALA A 499 -9.51 -8.82 -12.60
C ALA A 499 -10.81 -9.61 -12.38
N MET A 500 -10.76 -10.52 -11.41
CA MET A 500 -11.88 -11.35 -10.98
C MET A 500 -13.05 -10.50 -10.51
N LEU A 501 -14.26 -10.83 -10.97
CA LEU A 501 -15.48 -10.12 -10.58
C LEU A 501 -15.75 -10.33 -9.08
N GLN A 502 -15.64 -9.25 -8.32
CA GLN A 502 -15.84 -9.28 -6.87
C GLN A 502 -17.32 -9.26 -6.51
N LYS A 503 -17.67 -9.83 -5.35
CA LYS A 503 -19.04 -9.78 -4.82
C LYS A 503 -19.41 -8.35 -4.40
N HIS A 504 -20.63 -7.91 -4.71
CA HIS A 504 -21.16 -6.62 -4.26
C HIS A 504 -21.12 -6.45 -2.73
N SER A 505 -21.32 -7.54 -1.99
CA SER A 505 -21.15 -7.57 -0.54
C SER A 505 -20.03 -8.53 -0.18
N ARG A 506 -18.95 -7.98 0.37
CA ARG A 506 -17.80 -8.70 0.90
C ARG A 506 -17.27 -7.97 2.14
N LEU A 507 -16.49 -8.69 2.96
CA LEU A 507 -15.68 -8.04 3.99
C LEU A 507 -14.73 -7.05 3.31
N ALA A 508 -14.48 -5.91 3.95
CA ALA A 508 -13.51 -4.93 3.47
C ALA A 508 -12.15 -5.62 3.29
N ALA A 509 -11.65 -5.63 2.06
CA ALA A 509 -10.35 -6.20 1.76
C ALA A 509 -9.26 -5.18 2.13
N PRO A 510 -8.08 -5.62 2.59
CA PRO A 510 -6.93 -4.73 2.69
C PRO A 510 -6.62 -4.17 1.29
N ALA A 511 -6.26 -2.90 1.24
CA ALA A 511 -5.89 -2.21 0.01
C ALA A 511 -4.65 -1.35 0.27
N ILE A 512 -3.88 -1.10 -0.79
CA ILE A 512 -2.77 -0.14 -0.73
C ILE A 512 -3.37 1.24 -0.48
N ALA A 513 -2.72 2.04 0.36
CA ALA A 513 -3.10 3.43 0.57
C ALA A 513 -3.14 4.17 -0.78
N HIS A 514 -4.19 4.96 -1.01
CA HIS A 514 -4.35 5.72 -2.23
C HIS A 514 -3.15 6.66 -2.44
N GLY A 515 -2.67 6.77 -3.69
CA GLY A 515 -1.47 7.54 -4.03
C GLY A 515 -1.80 8.94 -4.56
N LEU A 516 -0.92 9.90 -4.29
CA LEU A 516 -0.76 11.11 -5.09
C LEU A 516 0.59 11.01 -5.79
N PHE A 517 0.58 10.58 -7.05
CA PHE A 517 1.77 10.25 -7.81
C PHE A 517 2.29 11.49 -8.57
N LEU A 518 3.41 12.01 -8.11
CA LEU A 518 4.02 13.23 -8.62
C LEU A 518 5.09 12.93 -9.67
N ASP A 519 5.04 13.63 -10.80
CA ASP A 519 6.12 13.60 -11.80
C ASP A 519 7.41 14.15 -11.18
N GLN A 520 7.26 15.24 -10.44
CA GLN A 520 8.30 15.93 -9.68
C GLN A 520 7.66 16.59 -8.45
N SER A 521 8.17 16.31 -7.26
CA SER A 521 7.87 17.11 -6.06
C SER A 521 8.72 18.37 -6.02
N HIS A 522 8.37 19.33 -5.16
CA HIS A 522 9.14 20.57 -5.04
C HIS A 522 10.51 20.37 -4.35
N ASP A 523 10.76 19.20 -3.74
CA ASP A 523 12.06 18.83 -3.15
C ASP A 523 12.94 18.00 -4.10
N ASN A 524 12.35 17.49 -5.19
CA ASN A 524 13.09 16.73 -6.18
C ASN A 524 14.01 17.62 -7.03
N PRO A 525 15.20 17.11 -7.42
CA PRO A 525 16.06 17.80 -8.38
C PRO A 525 15.36 17.97 -9.73
N SER A 526 15.88 18.86 -10.56
CA SER A 526 15.37 19.05 -11.92
C SER A 526 15.50 17.75 -12.74
N PRO A 527 14.40 17.25 -13.34
CA PRO A 527 14.45 16.10 -14.25
C PRO A 527 15.37 16.33 -15.44
N ILE A 528 15.52 17.59 -15.88
CA ILE A 528 16.39 17.96 -17.00
C ILE A 528 17.86 17.66 -16.67
N GLN A 529 18.26 17.87 -15.42
CA GLN A 529 19.61 17.62 -14.93
C GLN A 529 19.82 16.16 -14.51
N LYS A 530 18.82 15.56 -13.84
CA LYS A 530 18.91 14.18 -13.32
C LYS A 530 18.75 13.12 -14.41
N ARG A 531 17.92 13.39 -15.41
CA ARG A 531 17.62 12.53 -16.56
C ARG A 531 17.94 13.32 -17.82
N THR A 532 16.94 13.63 -18.63
CA THR A 532 17.04 14.50 -19.80
C THR A 532 15.77 15.32 -19.95
N ILE A 533 15.84 16.39 -20.75
CA ILE A 533 14.63 17.15 -21.14
C ILE A 533 13.61 16.29 -21.88
N TYR A 534 14.08 15.31 -22.66
CA TYR A 534 13.23 14.43 -23.45
C TYR A 534 12.42 13.46 -22.58
N ASP A 535 12.81 13.22 -21.32
CA ASP A 535 12.09 12.33 -20.41
C ASP A 535 10.87 13.00 -19.74
N MET A 536 10.76 14.32 -19.80
CA MET A 536 9.68 15.04 -19.11
C MET A 536 8.31 14.69 -19.67
N LEU A 537 8.17 14.60 -21.00
CA LEU A 537 6.89 14.24 -21.62
C LEU A 537 6.51 12.76 -21.41
N PRO A 538 7.38 11.76 -21.66
CA PRO A 538 7.11 10.38 -21.32
C PRO A 538 6.74 10.18 -19.85
N THR A 539 7.49 10.81 -18.93
CA THR A 539 7.25 10.63 -17.50
C THR A 539 5.86 11.09 -17.09
N CYS A 540 5.46 12.29 -17.50
CA CYS A 540 4.14 12.78 -17.16
C CYS A 540 3.00 12.02 -17.86
N ALA A 541 3.24 11.52 -19.08
CA ALA A 541 2.29 10.66 -19.78
C ALA A 541 2.09 9.32 -19.07
N MET A 542 3.17 8.71 -18.58
CA MET A 542 3.12 7.48 -17.80
C MET A 542 2.38 7.67 -16.47
N VAL A 543 2.68 8.73 -15.74
CA VAL A 543 2.02 9.07 -14.46
C VAL A 543 0.52 9.32 -14.68
N SER A 544 0.14 10.06 -15.73
CA SER A 544 -1.26 10.36 -16.08
C SER A 544 -2.09 9.10 -16.35
N MET A 545 -1.45 7.98 -16.70
CA MET A 545 -2.11 6.70 -16.90
C MET A 545 -2.32 5.87 -15.63
N ALA A 546 -1.80 6.27 -14.46
CA ALA A 546 -2.06 5.59 -13.18
C ALA A 546 -3.49 5.87 -12.66
N ASN A 547 -4.16 4.88 -12.05
CA ASN A 547 -5.49 5.06 -11.42
C ASN A 547 -5.33 5.46 -9.95
N CYS A 548 -4.77 6.65 -9.75
CA CYS A 548 -4.66 7.34 -8.47
C CYS A 548 -4.56 8.84 -8.75
N ALA A 549 -4.56 9.69 -7.72
CA ALA A 549 -4.30 11.11 -7.94
C ALA A 549 -2.91 11.32 -8.55
N VAL A 550 -2.77 12.31 -9.43
CA VAL A 550 -1.51 12.68 -10.06
C VAL A 550 -1.14 14.12 -9.74
N GLY A 551 0.12 14.49 -9.96
CA GLY A 551 0.50 15.88 -9.82
C GLY A 551 1.92 16.22 -10.23
N SER A 552 2.26 17.49 -10.09
CA SER A 552 3.60 18.00 -10.38
C SER A 552 3.88 19.28 -9.59
N THR A 553 5.10 19.80 -9.73
CA THR A 553 5.48 21.11 -9.20
C THR A 553 5.53 22.15 -10.31
N ARG A 554 5.19 23.40 -9.96
CA ARG A 554 5.31 24.56 -10.84
C ARG A 554 6.73 24.68 -11.38
N GLY A 555 6.90 24.86 -12.69
CA GLY A 555 8.21 24.91 -13.35
C GLY A 555 8.53 23.65 -14.17
N TYR A 556 7.96 22.49 -13.82
CA TYR A 556 8.10 21.27 -14.63
C TYR A 556 7.51 21.48 -16.02
N ASP A 557 6.26 21.94 -16.09
CA ASP A 557 5.53 22.10 -17.35
C ASP A 557 6.13 23.19 -18.25
N GLU A 558 6.78 24.19 -17.66
CA GLU A 558 7.49 25.27 -18.37
C GLU A 558 8.91 24.91 -18.80
N LEU A 559 9.45 23.75 -18.40
CA LEU A 559 10.85 23.34 -18.61
C LEU A 559 11.87 24.23 -17.90
N VAL A 560 11.62 24.58 -16.63
CA VAL A 560 12.62 25.26 -15.78
C VAL A 560 13.80 24.31 -15.56
N ARG A 561 15.01 24.78 -15.90
CA ARG A 561 16.20 23.92 -16.04
C ARG A 561 16.78 23.42 -14.72
N HIS A 562 16.58 24.14 -13.62
CA HIS A 562 17.13 23.86 -12.30
C HIS A 562 16.02 23.65 -11.27
N ALA A 563 16.38 23.03 -10.14
CA ALA A 563 15.45 22.88 -9.02
C ALA A 563 15.09 24.25 -8.43
N ILE A 564 13.80 24.49 -8.22
CA ILE A 564 13.29 25.73 -7.64
C ILE A 564 13.38 25.62 -6.12
N HIS A 565 14.47 26.15 -5.56
CA HIS A 565 14.83 25.91 -4.17
C HIS A 565 13.91 26.62 -3.17
N VAL A 566 13.37 25.88 -2.19
CA VAL A 566 12.40 26.37 -1.20
C VAL A 566 12.92 27.50 -0.30
N VAL A 567 14.25 27.65 -0.19
CA VAL A 567 14.95 28.70 0.58
C VAL A 567 15.49 29.85 -0.30
N THR A 568 16.41 29.57 -1.22
CA THR A 568 17.19 30.61 -1.91
C THR A 568 16.51 31.26 -3.10
N GLU A 569 15.50 30.61 -3.71
CA GLU A 569 14.81 31.22 -4.85
C GLU A 569 13.92 32.37 -4.38
N LYS A 570 13.99 33.48 -5.12
CA LYS A 570 13.27 34.74 -4.84
C LYS A 570 12.57 35.28 -6.08
N ARG A 571 12.90 34.77 -7.28
CA ARG A 571 12.32 35.23 -8.52
C ARG A 571 10.86 34.81 -8.59
N PRO A 572 9.92 35.73 -8.87
CA PRO A 572 8.54 35.37 -9.10
C PRO A 572 8.39 34.34 -10.24
N TYR A 573 7.38 33.48 -10.15
CA TYR A 573 6.93 32.66 -11.27
C TYR A 573 6.57 33.50 -12.52
N ALA A 574 6.55 32.91 -13.71
CA ALA A 574 6.02 33.58 -14.89
C ALA A 574 4.49 33.73 -14.81
N LYS A 575 3.96 34.83 -15.36
CA LYS A 575 2.52 35.09 -15.48
C LYS A 575 1.96 34.52 -16.78
N TRP A 576 0.72 34.03 -16.72
CA TRP A 576 -0.02 33.63 -17.91
C TRP A 576 -0.31 34.83 -18.82
N GLY A 577 -0.11 34.67 -20.13
CA GLY A 577 -0.39 35.71 -21.13
C GLY A 577 0.70 36.77 -21.27
N GLU A 578 1.70 36.77 -20.38
CA GLU A 578 2.89 37.61 -20.48
C GLU A 578 4.12 36.79 -20.86
N GLN A 579 4.66 35.98 -19.93
CA GLN A 579 5.86 35.17 -20.17
C GLN A 579 5.53 33.70 -20.43
N THR A 580 4.41 33.19 -19.91
CA THR A 580 3.94 31.83 -20.16
C THR A 580 2.69 31.83 -21.03
N THR A 581 2.68 30.96 -22.03
CA THR A 581 1.54 30.74 -22.94
C THR A 581 1.34 29.24 -23.17
N GLU A 582 0.33 28.88 -23.95
CA GLU A 582 0.08 27.48 -24.37
C GLU A 582 1.30 26.83 -25.06
N ARG A 583 2.15 27.62 -25.72
CA ARG A 583 3.33 27.13 -26.46
C ARG A 583 4.56 26.96 -25.60
N THR A 584 4.51 27.36 -24.33
CA THR A 584 5.64 27.27 -23.42
C THR A 584 5.84 25.83 -22.95
N GLY A 585 7.05 25.30 -23.12
CA GLY A 585 7.42 23.98 -22.62
C GLY A 585 6.48 22.86 -23.08
N ILE A 586 5.93 22.13 -22.11
CA ILE A 586 4.96 21.05 -22.33
C ILE A 586 3.53 21.45 -21.91
N VAL A 587 3.22 22.73 -21.69
CA VAL A 587 1.90 23.20 -21.20
C VAL A 587 0.73 22.61 -22.00
N THR A 588 0.78 22.69 -23.33
CA THR A 588 -0.28 22.12 -24.18
C THR A 588 -0.38 20.60 -24.04
N ALA A 589 0.75 19.89 -23.97
CA ALA A 589 0.75 18.43 -23.81
C ALA A 589 0.23 18.02 -22.43
N ARG A 590 0.65 18.72 -21.36
CA ARG A 590 0.17 18.54 -20.00
C ARG A 590 -1.34 18.65 -19.93
N ARG A 591 -1.92 19.66 -20.57
CA ARG A 591 -3.38 19.82 -20.65
C ARG A 591 -4.06 18.57 -21.18
N ARG A 592 -3.58 18.02 -22.30
CA ARG A 592 -4.16 16.82 -22.90
C ARG A 592 -4.00 15.58 -22.04
N LEU A 593 -2.86 15.44 -21.38
CA LEU A 593 -2.62 14.32 -20.47
C LEU A 593 -3.49 14.39 -19.22
N ASN A 594 -3.66 15.58 -18.63
CA ASN A 594 -4.57 15.81 -17.52
C ASN A 594 -6.04 15.61 -17.93
N ASP A 595 -6.47 16.12 -19.08
CA ASP A 595 -7.81 15.90 -19.63
C ASP A 595 -8.08 14.39 -19.80
N LEU A 596 -7.11 13.65 -20.36
CA LEU A 596 -7.20 12.20 -20.51
C LEU A 596 -7.29 11.50 -19.15
N HIS A 597 -6.42 11.85 -18.20
CA HIS A 597 -6.40 11.28 -16.85
C HIS A 597 -7.77 11.45 -16.14
N VAL A 598 -8.28 12.68 -16.12
CA VAL A 598 -9.58 13.01 -15.51
C VAL A 598 -10.70 12.26 -16.24
N TRP A 599 -10.70 12.23 -17.57
CA TRP A 599 -11.71 11.52 -18.36
C TRP A 599 -11.71 10.01 -18.06
N LEU A 600 -10.53 9.38 -18.00
CA LEU A 600 -10.39 7.96 -17.69
C LEU A 600 -10.96 7.63 -16.31
N ALA A 601 -10.63 8.44 -15.29
CA ALA A 601 -11.12 8.26 -13.93
C ALA A 601 -12.65 8.45 -13.85
N LEU A 602 -13.19 9.52 -14.43
CA LEU A 602 -14.64 9.81 -14.43
C LEU A 602 -15.46 8.76 -15.20
N ASN A 603 -14.89 8.13 -16.23
CA ASN A 603 -15.55 7.08 -16.99
C ASN A 603 -15.28 5.67 -16.44
N GLY A 604 -14.58 5.55 -15.30
CA GLY A 604 -14.40 4.27 -14.59
C GLY A 604 -13.36 3.34 -15.22
N TYR A 605 -12.38 3.85 -15.94
CA TYR A 605 -11.24 3.05 -16.41
C TYR A 605 -10.32 2.73 -15.23
N SER A 606 -10.68 1.77 -14.39
CA SER A 606 -9.99 1.49 -13.12
C SER A 606 -8.98 0.34 -13.18
N GLN A 607 -8.84 -0.32 -14.34
CA GLN A 607 -7.90 -1.42 -14.51
C GLN A 607 -6.65 -0.98 -15.26
N VAL A 608 -5.47 -1.39 -14.80
CA VAL A 608 -4.17 -1.09 -15.40
C VAL A 608 -3.39 -2.35 -15.75
N PHE A 609 -2.68 -2.27 -16.88
CA PHE A 609 -1.64 -3.20 -17.27
C PHE A 609 -0.45 -2.39 -17.79
N VAL A 610 0.77 -2.79 -17.41
CA VAL A 610 2.02 -2.15 -17.83
C VAL A 610 2.89 -3.21 -18.49
N ASP A 611 3.34 -2.90 -19.70
CA ASP A 611 4.19 -3.76 -20.53
C ASP A 611 5.52 -3.06 -20.81
N GLN A 612 6.62 -3.67 -20.37
CA GLN A 612 7.96 -3.21 -20.72
C GLN A 612 8.32 -3.75 -22.10
N MET A 613 8.15 -2.92 -23.14
CA MET A 613 8.30 -3.35 -24.53
C MET A 613 9.78 -3.51 -24.94
N ASN A 614 10.65 -2.65 -24.42
CA ASN A 614 12.12 -2.79 -24.45
C ASN A 614 12.75 -1.99 -23.29
N GLU A 615 14.06 -1.69 -23.33
CA GLU A 615 14.74 -0.93 -22.26
C GLU A 615 14.11 0.46 -21.98
N ASP A 616 13.64 1.17 -23.01
CA ASP A 616 13.20 2.57 -22.90
C ASP A 616 11.73 2.79 -23.29
N VAL A 617 10.99 1.76 -23.70
CA VAL A 617 9.63 1.87 -24.22
C VAL A 617 8.68 1.09 -23.33
N VAL A 618 7.70 1.81 -22.79
CA VAL A 618 6.68 1.26 -21.89
C VAL A 618 5.29 1.47 -22.50
N GLY A 619 4.52 0.39 -22.59
CA GLY A 619 3.11 0.41 -22.93
C GLY A 619 2.26 0.37 -21.66
N ILE A 620 1.35 1.31 -21.47
CA ILE A 620 0.45 1.37 -20.33
C ILE A 620 -0.99 1.33 -20.85
N THR A 621 -1.75 0.37 -20.35
CA THR A 621 -3.14 0.14 -20.72
C THR A 621 -4.05 0.52 -19.57
N ARG A 622 -5.03 1.38 -19.83
CA ARG A 622 -6.17 1.67 -18.96
C ARG A 622 -7.43 1.03 -19.54
N HIS A 623 -8.12 0.25 -18.74
CA HIS A 623 -9.25 -0.58 -19.17
C HIS A 623 -10.47 -0.35 -18.30
N ASN A 624 -11.64 -0.25 -18.94
CA ASN A 624 -12.91 -0.09 -18.26
C ASN A 624 -13.49 -1.47 -17.89
N PRO A 625 -13.66 -1.83 -16.61
CA PRO A 625 -14.18 -3.14 -16.22
C PRO A 625 -15.65 -3.36 -16.61
N GLN A 626 -16.37 -2.27 -16.97
CA GLN A 626 -17.75 -2.31 -17.43
C GLN A 626 -17.83 -2.33 -18.96
N THR A 627 -17.26 -1.39 -19.69
CA THR A 627 -17.41 -1.44 -21.17
C THR A 627 -16.39 -2.35 -21.85
N HIS A 628 -15.28 -2.67 -21.17
CA HIS A 628 -14.06 -3.26 -21.72
C HIS A 628 -13.42 -2.45 -22.84
N ASP A 629 -13.80 -1.18 -22.95
CA ASP A 629 -13.06 -0.23 -23.76
C ASP A 629 -11.70 0.02 -23.11
N THR A 630 -10.73 0.27 -23.96
CA THR A 630 -9.32 0.28 -23.60
C THR A 630 -8.64 1.53 -24.16
N VAL A 631 -7.81 2.17 -23.35
CA VAL A 631 -6.86 3.18 -23.79
C VAL A 631 -5.45 2.63 -23.60
N ILE A 632 -4.65 2.63 -24.65
CA ILE A 632 -3.26 2.17 -24.64
C ILE A 632 -2.37 3.36 -24.91
N LEU A 633 -1.49 3.71 -23.98
CA LEU A 633 -0.48 4.75 -24.14
C LEU A 633 0.90 4.10 -24.23
N VAL A 634 1.67 4.43 -25.25
CA VAL A 634 3.06 4.00 -25.39
C VAL A 634 3.95 5.22 -25.21
N ALA A 635 4.94 5.12 -24.32
CA ALA A 635 5.88 6.18 -24.02
C ALA A 635 7.31 5.67 -24.20
N ARG A 636 8.16 6.46 -24.88
CA ARG A 636 9.60 6.20 -24.96
C ARG A 636 10.37 7.15 -24.05
N THR A 637 10.81 6.62 -22.92
CA THR A 637 11.57 7.33 -21.90
C THR A 637 12.98 7.70 -22.37
N ALA A 638 13.63 8.61 -21.65
CA ALA A 638 14.98 9.10 -21.98
C ALA A 638 15.76 9.42 -20.70
N PHE A 639 16.11 8.38 -19.93
CA PHE A 639 16.77 8.54 -18.62
C PHE A 639 18.24 9.00 -18.73
N ASP A 640 18.89 8.77 -19.86
CA ASP A 640 20.31 9.04 -20.07
C ASP A 640 20.53 9.87 -21.35
N TRP A 641 21.27 10.99 -21.22
CA TRP A 641 21.68 11.84 -22.34
C TRP A 641 22.47 11.08 -23.42
N GLY A 642 23.24 10.06 -23.04
CA GLY A 642 23.99 9.20 -23.95
C GLY A 642 23.12 8.25 -24.78
N LYS A 643 21.85 8.08 -24.40
CA LYS A 643 20.89 7.15 -25.02
C LYS A 643 19.71 7.86 -25.70
N VAL A 644 19.82 9.16 -25.97
CA VAL A 644 18.80 9.91 -26.71
C VAL A 644 18.93 9.60 -28.21
N HIS A 645 17.86 9.09 -28.80
CA HIS A 645 17.85 8.59 -30.17
C HIS A 645 16.69 9.16 -30.98
N ARG A 646 16.97 9.56 -32.24
CA ARG A 646 15.94 10.04 -33.18
C ARG A 646 15.28 8.93 -34.02
N TRP A 647 15.87 7.73 -34.04
CA TRP A 647 15.37 6.57 -34.78
C TRP A 647 14.41 5.73 -33.94
N THR A 648 13.46 5.05 -34.59
CA THR A 648 12.53 4.12 -33.93
C THR A 648 13.23 2.82 -33.53
N PRO A 649 13.06 2.34 -32.29
CA PRO A 649 13.70 1.10 -31.86
C PRO A 649 13.07 -0.12 -32.51
N ASP A 650 13.88 -1.18 -32.65
CA ASP A 650 13.36 -2.48 -33.06
C ASP A 650 12.48 -3.04 -31.93
N LEU A 651 11.19 -3.14 -32.21
CA LEU A 651 10.16 -3.52 -31.25
C LEU A 651 9.30 -4.62 -31.85
N LYS A 652 8.89 -5.55 -30.99
CA LYS A 652 7.84 -6.49 -31.37
C LYS A 652 6.56 -5.71 -31.63
N HIS A 653 5.88 -6.04 -32.73
CA HIS A 653 4.55 -5.52 -33.00
C HIS A 653 3.63 -5.95 -31.85
N PHE A 654 2.91 -5.00 -31.26
CA PHE A 654 2.00 -5.33 -30.17
C PHE A 654 0.58 -5.50 -30.71
N PRO A 655 -0.06 -6.65 -30.45
CA PRO A 655 -1.42 -6.91 -30.89
C PRO A 655 -2.42 -6.13 -30.04
N PHE A 656 -3.55 -5.77 -30.62
CA PHE A 656 -4.69 -5.22 -29.88
C PHE A 656 -5.93 -6.10 -30.12
N GLY A 657 -6.66 -6.40 -29.05
CA GLY A 657 -7.94 -7.11 -29.14
C GLY A 657 -9.10 -6.13 -29.29
N GLY A 658 -9.92 -6.31 -30.33
CA GLY A 658 -11.06 -5.44 -30.64
C GLY A 658 -10.81 -4.50 -31.81
N HIS A 659 -11.62 -3.44 -31.89
CA HIS A 659 -11.59 -2.45 -32.96
C HIS A 659 -10.80 -1.21 -32.53
N LEU A 660 -9.75 -0.86 -33.29
CA LEU A 660 -9.01 0.39 -33.08
C LEU A 660 -9.82 1.56 -33.62
N GLU A 661 -10.32 2.40 -32.72
CA GLU A 661 -11.22 3.51 -33.05
C GLU A 661 -10.45 4.74 -33.53
N GLU A 662 -9.44 5.16 -32.77
CA GLU A 662 -8.66 6.36 -33.05
C GLU A 662 -7.28 6.31 -32.39
N VAL A 663 -6.37 7.13 -32.92
CA VAL A 663 -5.17 7.57 -32.22
C VAL A 663 -5.52 8.89 -31.52
N ILE A 664 -5.62 8.85 -30.19
CA ILE A 664 -6.06 9.98 -29.35
C ILE A 664 -5.09 11.15 -29.55
N PHE A 665 -3.79 10.87 -29.44
CA PHE A 665 -2.73 11.81 -29.75
C PHE A 665 -1.41 11.10 -30.08
N GLU A 666 -0.55 11.82 -30.79
CA GLU A 666 0.87 11.52 -30.93
C GLU A 666 1.68 12.80 -30.66
N MET A 667 2.69 12.71 -29.81
CA MET A 667 3.44 13.85 -29.26
C MET A 667 4.95 13.58 -29.30
N GLU A 668 5.73 14.59 -29.68
CA GLU A 668 7.20 14.58 -29.59
C GLU A 668 7.74 15.98 -29.25
N PHE A 669 8.97 16.02 -28.74
CA PHE A 669 9.73 17.26 -28.68
C PHE A 669 10.29 17.63 -30.05
N LEU A 670 10.10 18.90 -30.42
CA LEU A 670 10.87 19.56 -31.46
C LEU A 670 11.90 20.47 -30.81
N GLN A 671 13.17 20.19 -31.09
CA GLN A 671 14.28 21.06 -30.73
C GLN A 671 14.44 22.14 -31.80
N LEU A 672 14.23 23.39 -31.42
CA LEU A 672 14.37 24.57 -32.29
C LEU A 672 15.81 25.10 -32.30
N THR A 673 16.51 25.01 -31.16
CA THR A 673 17.89 25.48 -30.98
C THR A 673 18.72 24.48 -30.17
N ASP A 674 20.01 24.40 -30.47
CA ASP A 674 20.96 23.57 -29.70
C ASP A 674 21.44 24.24 -28.41
N GLN A 675 21.36 25.58 -28.36
CA GLN A 675 21.77 26.34 -27.18
C GLN A 675 20.58 26.63 -26.27
N TRP A 676 20.81 26.50 -24.97
CA TRP A 676 19.88 26.92 -23.94
C TRP A 676 19.88 28.45 -23.83
N ASN A 677 18.70 29.05 -23.63
CA ASN A 677 18.60 30.48 -23.38
C ASN A 677 19.24 30.88 -22.04
N GLU A 678 19.68 32.12 -21.96
CA GLU A 678 20.11 32.72 -20.69
C GLU A 678 18.95 32.73 -19.68
N GLU A 679 19.29 32.61 -18.40
CA GLU A 679 18.31 32.71 -17.32
C GLU A 679 17.87 34.15 -17.13
N ASN A 680 16.58 34.33 -16.89
CA ASN A 680 16.05 35.63 -16.49
C ASN A 680 16.30 35.82 -14.98
N ASN A 681 17.00 36.90 -14.64
CA ASN A 681 17.35 37.23 -13.25
C ASN A 681 16.17 37.81 -12.44
N GLN A 682 15.05 38.16 -13.10
CA GLN A 682 13.90 38.81 -12.48
C GLN A 682 12.67 37.89 -12.37
N ILE A 683 12.51 36.91 -13.27
CA ILE A 683 11.33 36.04 -13.36
C ILE A 683 11.79 34.62 -13.71
N LEU A 684 11.13 33.60 -13.13
CA LEU A 684 11.34 32.21 -13.50
C LEU A 684 10.73 31.90 -14.86
N THR A 685 11.59 31.59 -15.82
CA THR A 685 11.22 31.14 -17.18
C THR A 685 11.97 29.86 -17.51
N GLY A 686 11.32 28.94 -18.22
CA GLY A 686 11.98 27.72 -18.67
C GLY A 686 12.65 27.84 -20.04
N LEU A 687 13.03 26.69 -20.60
CA LEU A 687 13.74 26.61 -21.86
C LEU A 687 12.85 26.92 -23.06
N ALA A 688 13.25 27.90 -23.88
CA ALA A 688 12.50 28.32 -25.07
C ALA A 688 12.86 27.52 -26.34
N GLY A 689 13.98 26.80 -26.33
CA GLY A 689 14.49 26.05 -27.48
C GLY A 689 13.76 24.73 -27.77
N TYR A 690 12.74 24.39 -26.99
CA TYR A 690 12.01 23.11 -27.07
C TYR A 690 10.52 23.38 -27.07
N VAL A 691 9.81 22.79 -28.05
CA VAL A 691 8.36 22.88 -28.16
C VAL A 691 7.78 21.50 -28.45
N ILE A 692 6.53 21.27 -28.06
CA ILE A 692 5.82 20.04 -28.39
C ILE A 692 5.19 20.13 -29.78
N ASN A 693 5.47 19.13 -30.61
CA ASN A 693 4.66 18.82 -31.79
C ASN A 693 3.63 17.77 -31.41
N MET A 694 2.35 18.14 -31.51
CA MET A 694 1.23 17.30 -31.12
C MET A 694 0.20 17.26 -32.24
N ARG A 695 -0.31 16.06 -32.50
CA ARG A 695 -1.48 15.82 -33.36
C ARG A 695 -2.48 14.97 -32.62
N GLU A 696 -3.78 15.25 -32.79
CA GLU A 696 -4.85 14.70 -31.96
C GLU A 696 -6.01 14.18 -32.82
N HIS A 697 -6.80 13.25 -32.25
CA HIS A 697 -8.01 12.69 -32.86
C HIS A 697 -7.80 12.21 -34.29
N LEU A 698 -6.73 11.42 -34.47
CA LEU A 698 -6.32 10.96 -35.78
C LEU A 698 -7.00 9.65 -36.13
N GLN A 699 -7.40 9.54 -37.38
CA GLN A 699 -7.70 8.24 -37.97
C GLN A 699 -6.42 7.40 -37.97
N PRO A 700 -6.47 6.10 -37.63
CA PRO A 700 -5.28 5.27 -37.51
C PRO A 700 -4.32 5.29 -38.71
N GLU A 701 -4.84 5.44 -39.93
CA GLU A 701 -4.03 5.49 -41.16
C GLU A 701 -3.30 6.83 -41.37
N LYS A 702 -3.68 7.86 -40.62
CA LYS A 702 -3.09 9.21 -40.71
C LYS A 702 -2.03 9.45 -39.63
N ALA A 703 -1.88 8.53 -38.69
CA ALA A 703 -0.83 8.61 -37.68
C ALA A 703 0.54 8.48 -38.35
N ARG A 704 1.53 9.26 -37.88
CA ARG A 704 2.90 9.16 -38.38
C ARG A 704 3.71 8.17 -37.54
N MET A 705 3.46 8.18 -36.22
CA MET A 705 4.22 7.40 -35.26
C MET A 705 3.85 5.90 -35.26
N CYS A 706 2.91 5.48 -36.10
CA CYS A 706 2.58 4.07 -36.24
C CYS A 706 2.00 3.73 -37.61
N LYS A 707 2.06 2.43 -37.92
CA LYS A 707 1.29 1.77 -38.97
C LYS A 707 0.39 0.73 -38.33
N VAL A 708 -0.86 0.68 -38.79
CA VAL A 708 -1.87 -0.22 -38.26
C VAL A 708 -2.13 -1.35 -39.26
N HIS A 709 -1.96 -2.59 -38.79
CA HIS A 709 -2.13 -3.79 -39.59
C HIS A 709 -3.41 -4.51 -39.15
N GLY A 710 -4.49 -4.24 -39.88
CA GLY A 710 -5.85 -4.69 -39.54
C GLY A 710 -6.52 -3.75 -38.54
N ARG A 711 -7.80 -3.40 -38.79
CA ARG A 711 -8.59 -2.51 -37.89
C ARG A 711 -9.27 -3.25 -36.75
N GLU A 712 -9.41 -4.56 -36.87
CA GLU A 712 -10.08 -5.42 -35.89
C GLU A 712 -9.16 -6.60 -35.57
N ASN A 713 -8.86 -6.78 -34.29
CA ASN A 713 -7.93 -7.81 -33.79
C ASN A 713 -6.57 -7.81 -34.51
N GLY A 714 -6.08 -6.60 -34.83
CA GLY A 714 -4.84 -6.37 -35.56
C GLY A 714 -3.62 -6.19 -34.66
N TYR A 715 -2.57 -5.60 -35.23
CA TYR A 715 -1.39 -5.18 -34.48
C TYR A 715 -0.90 -3.81 -34.92
N ILE A 716 -0.17 -3.14 -34.02
CA ILE A 716 0.44 -1.83 -34.25
C ILE A 716 1.95 -2.00 -34.42
N GLU A 717 2.47 -1.43 -35.51
CA GLU A 717 3.91 -1.26 -35.77
C GLU A 717 4.25 0.20 -35.49
N LEU A 718 5.11 0.48 -34.51
CA LEU A 718 5.57 1.84 -34.24
C LEU A 718 6.57 2.27 -35.33
N CYS A 719 6.45 3.52 -35.78
CA CYS A 719 7.31 4.17 -36.78
C CYS A 719 7.64 5.58 -36.27
N ASP A 720 8.68 6.23 -36.77
CA ASP A 720 9.05 7.62 -36.38
C ASP A 720 8.86 7.98 -34.88
N PHE A 721 9.33 7.11 -33.97
CA PHE A 721 9.06 7.17 -32.53
C PHE A 721 10.35 7.45 -31.73
N PRO A 722 10.84 8.71 -31.73
CA PRO A 722 12.11 9.09 -31.10
C PRO A 722 12.06 9.04 -29.56
N SER A 723 13.21 9.10 -28.90
CA SER A 723 13.30 9.27 -27.44
C SER A 723 12.52 10.53 -27.03
N GLY A 724 11.65 10.39 -26.02
CA GLY A 724 10.74 11.46 -25.60
C GLY A 724 9.37 11.48 -26.29
N ALA A 725 9.10 10.54 -27.21
CA ALA A 725 7.80 10.46 -27.88
C ALA A 725 6.75 9.70 -27.07
N VAL A 726 5.49 10.08 -27.28
CA VAL A 726 4.31 9.47 -26.66
C VAL A 726 3.19 9.34 -27.69
N ILE A 727 2.51 8.19 -27.71
CA ILE A 727 1.33 7.96 -28.56
C ILE A 727 0.24 7.24 -27.74
N ALA A 728 -1.03 7.61 -27.94
CA ALA A 728 -2.16 6.98 -27.27
C ALA A 728 -3.23 6.51 -28.26
N PHE A 729 -3.81 5.34 -27.98
CA PHE A 729 -4.79 4.65 -28.81
C PHE A 729 -6.06 4.39 -28.01
N LYS A 730 -7.21 4.45 -28.69
CA LYS A 730 -8.49 4.02 -28.12
C LYS A 730 -8.98 2.79 -28.86
N VAL A 731 -9.21 1.71 -28.11
CA VAL A 731 -9.65 0.42 -28.62
C VAL A 731 -10.98 0.07 -27.97
N ARG A 732 -11.97 -0.28 -28.80
CA ARG A 732 -13.27 -0.79 -28.37
C ARG A 732 -13.34 -2.29 -28.55
N MET A 733 -14.16 -2.96 -27.76
CA MET A 733 -14.41 -4.39 -27.95
C MET A 733 -15.15 -4.64 -29.29
N SER A 734 -14.86 -5.78 -29.96
CA SER A 734 -15.54 -6.17 -31.21
C SER A 734 -17.03 -6.46 -31.00
N GLY A 735 -17.84 -6.42 -32.06
CA GLY A 735 -19.29 -6.61 -31.99
C GLY A 735 -19.69 -7.92 -31.30
N ASP A 736 -19.13 -9.04 -31.75
CA ASP A 736 -19.41 -10.37 -31.20
C ASP A 736 -19.02 -10.47 -29.70
N ALA A 737 -17.89 -9.88 -29.33
CA ALA A 737 -17.41 -9.87 -27.95
C ALA A 737 -18.28 -8.98 -27.05
N VAL A 738 -18.80 -7.85 -27.56
CA VAL A 738 -19.78 -7.00 -26.86
C VAL A 738 -21.05 -7.77 -26.57
N ASP A 739 -21.59 -8.48 -27.54
CA ASP A 739 -22.83 -9.24 -27.36
C ASP A 739 -22.63 -10.42 -26.41
N ALA A 740 -21.50 -11.13 -26.52
CA ALA A 740 -21.11 -12.18 -25.58
C ALA A 740 -21.00 -11.66 -24.14
N VAL A 741 -20.32 -10.54 -23.91
CA VAL A 741 -20.19 -9.95 -22.56
C VAL A 741 -21.54 -9.49 -22.01
N LYS A 742 -22.41 -8.89 -22.84
CA LYS A 742 -23.76 -8.51 -22.42
C LYS A 742 -24.56 -9.74 -21.99
N GLU A 743 -24.50 -10.82 -22.76
CA GLU A 743 -25.15 -12.07 -22.42
C GLU A 743 -24.61 -12.67 -21.12
N LEU A 744 -23.28 -12.74 -20.96
CA LEU A 744 -22.61 -13.20 -19.75
C LEU A 744 -23.08 -12.42 -18.52
N ARG A 745 -23.13 -11.08 -18.60
CA ARG A 745 -23.61 -10.26 -17.48
C ARG A 745 -25.09 -10.46 -17.18
N ASN A 746 -25.92 -10.58 -18.21
CA ASN A 746 -27.34 -10.85 -18.07
C ASN A 746 -27.60 -12.21 -17.38
N LEU A 747 -26.77 -13.22 -17.68
CA LEU A 747 -26.79 -14.51 -16.98
C LEU A 747 -26.39 -14.36 -15.51
N ILE A 748 -25.25 -13.72 -15.23
CA ILE A 748 -24.69 -13.60 -13.87
C ILE A 748 -25.61 -12.79 -12.95
N SER A 749 -26.22 -11.71 -13.46
CA SER A 749 -27.17 -10.87 -12.73
C SER A 749 -28.54 -11.54 -12.52
N GLY A 750 -28.80 -12.65 -13.21
CA GLY A 750 -30.08 -13.34 -13.18
C GLY A 750 -31.17 -12.66 -14.01
N GLY A 751 -30.82 -11.79 -14.97
CA GLY A 751 -31.78 -11.16 -15.88
C GLY A 751 -32.30 -12.09 -16.98
N ASN A 752 -31.60 -13.21 -17.26
CA ASN A 752 -32.10 -14.23 -18.19
C ASN A 752 -33.12 -15.17 -17.49
N GLU A 753 -34.37 -14.72 -17.39
CA GLU A 753 -35.46 -15.50 -16.76
C GLU A 753 -35.63 -16.90 -17.34
N GLN A 754 -35.45 -17.05 -18.65
CA GLN A 754 -35.60 -18.33 -19.32
C GLN A 754 -34.55 -19.32 -18.81
N ILE A 755 -33.26 -18.97 -18.87
CA ILE A 755 -32.19 -19.84 -18.38
C ILE A 755 -32.28 -20.08 -16.88
N ASN A 756 -32.68 -19.08 -16.09
CA ASN A 756 -32.94 -19.27 -14.65
C ASN A 756 -34.02 -20.32 -14.40
N LYS A 757 -35.16 -20.23 -15.11
CA LYS A 757 -36.27 -21.19 -15.02
C LYS A 757 -35.83 -22.57 -15.50
N GLU A 758 -35.09 -22.65 -16.60
CA GLU A 758 -34.52 -23.89 -17.12
C GLU A 758 -33.58 -24.57 -16.12
N LEU A 759 -32.64 -23.83 -15.54
CA LEU A 759 -31.68 -24.34 -14.57
C LEU A 759 -32.38 -24.79 -13.29
N THR A 760 -33.27 -23.96 -12.75
CA THR A 760 -34.00 -24.27 -11.52
C THR A 760 -34.89 -25.50 -11.72
N SER A 761 -35.64 -25.55 -12.81
CA SER A 761 -36.49 -26.72 -13.12
C SER A 761 -35.68 -27.99 -13.33
N ALA A 762 -34.55 -27.94 -14.04
CA ALA A 762 -33.66 -29.09 -14.23
C ALA A 762 -33.10 -29.60 -12.89
N LEU A 763 -32.69 -28.69 -11.99
CA LEU A 763 -32.20 -29.04 -10.65
C LEU A 763 -33.31 -29.55 -9.73
N GLU A 764 -34.51 -29.00 -9.82
CA GLU A 764 -35.69 -29.44 -9.04
C GLU A 764 -36.15 -30.84 -9.44
N ASN A 765 -35.99 -31.22 -10.71
CA ASN A 765 -36.26 -32.57 -11.19
C ASN A 765 -35.12 -33.56 -10.88
N THR A 766 -33.95 -33.08 -10.45
CA THR A 766 -32.80 -33.92 -10.09
C THR A 766 -33.01 -34.57 -8.70
N THR A 767 -32.73 -35.86 -8.57
CA THR A 767 -32.82 -36.57 -7.28
C THR A 767 -31.62 -36.28 -6.37
N LEU A 768 -31.75 -36.49 -5.05
CA LEU A 768 -30.65 -36.25 -4.09
C LEU A 768 -29.40 -37.09 -4.40
N GLN A 769 -29.59 -38.30 -4.94
CA GLN A 769 -28.49 -39.15 -5.39
C GLN A 769 -27.69 -38.48 -6.52
N ASN A 770 -28.37 -37.85 -7.48
CA ASN A 770 -27.72 -37.19 -8.62
C ASN A 770 -26.96 -35.90 -8.27
N PHE A 771 -27.25 -35.26 -7.13
CA PHE A 771 -26.43 -34.15 -6.64
C PHE A 771 -25.01 -34.60 -6.24
N ASN A 772 -24.81 -35.88 -5.89
CA ASN A 772 -23.48 -36.44 -5.65
C ASN A 772 -22.65 -36.43 -6.94
N ARG A 773 -23.20 -36.92 -8.05
CA ARG A 773 -22.60 -36.86 -9.39
C ARG A 773 -22.32 -35.42 -9.82
N LEU A 774 -23.24 -34.49 -9.59
CA LEU A 774 -23.06 -33.08 -10.00
C LEU A 774 -21.98 -32.34 -9.19
N LEU A 775 -21.93 -32.55 -7.87
CA LEU A 775 -21.05 -31.78 -6.97
C LEU A 775 -19.73 -32.48 -6.65
N PHE A 776 -19.72 -33.78 -6.37
CA PHE A 776 -18.61 -34.46 -5.70
C PHE A 776 -17.92 -35.45 -6.63
N HIS A 777 -18.21 -36.75 -6.51
CA HIS A 777 -17.55 -37.84 -7.23
C HIS A 777 -16.01 -37.75 -7.24
N CYS A 778 -15.35 -38.56 -6.42
CA CYS A 778 -13.90 -38.70 -6.54
C CYS A 778 -13.53 -39.47 -7.83
N GLU A 779 -12.27 -39.38 -8.26
CA GLU A 779 -11.81 -40.01 -9.51
C GLU A 779 -12.14 -41.51 -9.59
N ALA A 780 -12.02 -42.25 -8.48
CA ALA A 780 -12.36 -43.66 -8.44
C ALA A 780 -13.86 -43.92 -8.69
N GLU A 781 -14.75 -43.09 -8.12
CA GLU A 781 -16.20 -43.16 -8.35
C GLU A 781 -16.55 -42.82 -9.80
N GLU A 782 -15.91 -41.80 -10.36
CA GLU A 782 -16.11 -41.37 -11.75
C GLU A 782 -15.69 -42.47 -12.74
N GLN A 783 -14.51 -43.07 -12.52
CA GLN A 783 -14.01 -44.17 -13.33
C GLN A 783 -14.89 -45.41 -13.25
N ALA A 784 -15.38 -45.75 -12.06
CA ALA A 784 -16.26 -46.90 -11.87
C ALA A 784 -17.61 -46.76 -12.58
N GLU A 785 -18.13 -45.54 -12.71
CA GLU A 785 -19.46 -45.30 -13.27
C GLU A 785 -19.45 -44.95 -14.77
N ILE A 786 -18.57 -44.04 -15.20
CA ILE A 786 -18.54 -43.53 -16.58
C ILE A 786 -17.19 -43.67 -17.29
N GLY A 787 -16.15 -44.17 -16.60
CA GLY A 787 -14.84 -44.41 -17.21
C GLY A 787 -14.03 -43.14 -17.53
N GLU A 788 -14.32 -42.02 -16.86
CA GLU A 788 -13.62 -40.74 -17.04
C GLU A 788 -12.72 -40.42 -15.85
N ASP A 789 -11.59 -39.75 -16.11
CA ASP A 789 -10.64 -39.28 -15.10
C ASP A 789 -11.03 -37.90 -14.55
N ALA A 790 -10.45 -37.54 -13.40
CA ALA A 790 -10.53 -36.17 -12.91
C ALA A 790 -9.77 -35.21 -13.83
N TYR A 791 -10.37 -34.04 -14.11
CA TYR A 791 -9.72 -32.99 -14.91
C TYR A 791 -8.38 -32.58 -14.31
N ASP A 792 -7.32 -32.65 -15.12
CA ASP A 792 -5.96 -32.25 -14.75
C ASP A 792 -5.66 -30.83 -15.27
N ILE A 793 -5.45 -29.89 -14.35
CA ILE A 793 -5.02 -28.54 -14.72
C ILE A 793 -3.52 -28.59 -15.00
N PRO A 794 -3.06 -28.21 -16.21
CA PRO A 794 -1.64 -28.16 -16.53
C PRO A 794 -0.85 -27.33 -15.51
N LYS A 795 0.27 -27.87 -15.02
CA LYS A 795 1.14 -27.23 -14.00
C LYS A 795 0.49 -27.02 -12.62
N PHE A 796 -0.61 -27.71 -12.32
CA PHE A 796 -1.26 -27.64 -11.01
C PHE A 796 -1.67 -29.04 -10.49
N GLY A 797 -2.37 -29.83 -11.30
CA GLY A 797 -2.80 -31.20 -10.95
C GLY A 797 -4.30 -31.44 -11.08
N LYS A 798 -4.71 -32.67 -10.74
CA LYS A 798 -6.09 -33.17 -10.84
C LYS A 798 -7.01 -32.60 -9.76
N PHE A 799 -8.31 -32.49 -10.08
CA PHE A 799 -9.32 -32.19 -9.08
C PHE A 799 -9.49 -33.33 -8.06
N VAL A 800 -9.72 -32.94 -6.80
CA VAL A 800 -10.09 -33.88 -5.73
C VAL A 800 -11.49 -34.47 -5.92
N TYR A 801 -12.35 -33.73 -6.60
CA TYR A 801 -13.72 -34.10 -6.98
C TYR A 801 -13.91 -33.74 -8.45
N CYS A 802 -14.41 -34.67 -9.25
CA CYS A 802 -14.69 -34.45 -10.66
C CYS A 802 -15.84 -33.45 -10.87
N GLY A 803 -16.75 -33.34 -9.90
CA GLY A 803 -17.87 -32.41 -9.88
C GLY A 803 -17.53 -30.98 -9.44
N LEU A 804 -18.56 -30.12 -9.44
CA LEU A 804 -18.39 -28.68 -9.21
C LEU A 804 -17.70 -28.34 -7.87
N GLN A 805 -17.85 -29.17 -6.84
CA GLN A 805 -17.24 -28.93 -5.53
C GLN A 805 -15.70 -28.96 -5.58
N GLY A 806 -15.09 -29.71 -6.51
CA GLY A 806 -13.63 -29.76 -6.68
C GLY A 806 -13.04 -28.41 -7.11
N LEU A 807 -13.78 -27.66 -7.93
CA LEU A 807 -13.41 -26.33 -8.41
C LEU A 807 -13.64 -25.22 -7.39
N LYS A 808 -14.68 -25.36 -6.56
CA LYS A 808 -15.13 -24.30 -5.64
C LYS A 808 -14.02 -23.71 -4.75
N PRO A 809 -13.18 -24.51 -4.04
CA PRO A 809 -12.13 -23.95 -3.19
C PRO A 809 -11.01 -23.27 -3.99
N ILE A 810 -10.69 -23.79 -5.18
CA ILE A 810 -9.67 -23.23 -6.08
C ILE A 810 -10.13 -21.85 -6.56
N LEU A 811 -11.34 -21.77 -7.12
CA LEU A 811 -11.93 -20.53 -7.62
C LEU A 811 -12.19 -19.49 -6.52
N ASP A 812 -12.58 -19.92 -5.31
CA ASP A 812 -12.72 -18.99 -4.18
C ASP A 812 -11.39 -18.33 -3.83
N LYS A 813 -10.29 -19.11 -3.76
CA LYS A 813 -8.95 -18.59 -3.47
C LYS A 813 -8.49 -17.63 -4.56
N ILE A 814 -8.68 -18.01 -5.84
CA ILE A 814 -8.33 -17.18 -6.99
C ILE A 814 -9.09 -15.85 -6.95
N ARG A 815 -10.42 -15.86 -6.77
CA ARG A 815 -11.22 -14.63 -6.74
C ARG A 815 -10.85 -13.72 -5.58
N ILE A 816 -10.69 -14.27 -4.36
CA ILE A 816 -10.39 -13.47 -3.16
C ILE A 816 -9.05 -12.74 -3.31
N ASN A 817 -8.04 -13.41 -3.87
CA ASN A 817 -6.70 -12.86 -4.02
C ASN A 817 -6.46 -12.21 -5.39
N ASN A 818 -7.47 -12.20 -6.27
CA ASN A 818 -7.35 -11.81 -7.67
C ASN A 818 -6.15 -12.50 -8.38
N ASP A 819 -5.92 -13.79 -8.11
CA ASP A 819 -4.76 -14.54 -8.58
C ASP A 819 -4.90 -14.94 -10.05
N LEU A 820 -4.75 -13.95 -10.94
CA LEU A 820 -4.75 -14.13 -12.38
C LEU A 820 -3.53 -14.91 -12.90
N GLY A 821 -2.51 -15.13 -12.06
CA GLY A 821 -1.33 -15.94 -12.34
C GLY A 821 -1.53 -17.44 -12.12
N HIS A 822 -2.64 -17.83 -11.47
CA HIS A 822 -2.93 -19.24 -11.21
C HIS A 822 -2.99 -20.08 -12.51
N PRO A 823 -2.45 -21.31 -12.55
CA PRO A 823 -2.46 -22.15 -13.77
C PRO A 823 -3.86 -22.39 -14.36
N LEU A 824 -4.89 -22.45 -13.50
CA LEU A 824 -6.31 -22.50 -13.93
C LEU A 824 -6.72 -21.29 -14.79
N CYS A 825 -6.28 -20.08 -14.42
CA CYS A 825 -6.56 -18.87 -15.19
C CYS A 825 -5.88 -18.95 -16.56
N GLN A 826 -4.65 -19.47 -16.62
CA GLN A 826 -3.96 -19.68 -17.90
C GLN A 826 -4.69 -20.72 -18.77
N ASN A 827 -5.11 -21.84 -18.18
CA ASN A 827 -5.88 -22.86 -18.89
C ASN A 827 -7.19 -22.31 -19.50
N LEU A 828 -7.89 -21.41 -18.78
CA LEU A 828 -9.10 -20.73 -19.25
C LEU A 828 -8.84 -19.66 -20.31
N ARG A 829 -7.65 -19.05 -20.33
CA ARG A 829 -7.23 -18.16 -21.42
C ARG A 829 -6.95 -18.96 -22.68
N ASP A 830 -6.19 -20.04 -22.54
CA ASP A 830 -5.71 -20.88 -23.62
C ASP A 830 -6.86 -21.62 -24.33
N GLY A 831 -7.94 -21.98 -23.62
CA GLY A 831 -9.08 -22.66 -24.24
C GLY A 831 -10.27 -22.89 -23.31
N LEU A 832 -11.33 -23.49 -23.87
CA LEU A 832 -12.61 -23.76 -23.19
C LEU A 832 -12.73 -25.21 -22.67
N TRP A 833 -11.61 -25.92 -22.55
CA TRP A 833 -11.58 -27.34 -22.20
C TRP A 833 -12.26 -27.64 -20.85
N LEU A 834 -12.14 -26.74 -19.87
CA LEU A 834 -12.77 -26.92 -18.56
C LEU A 834 -14.31 -26.80 -18.61
N PRO A 835 -14.90 -25.73 -19.18
CA PRO A 835 -16.34 -25.70 -19.46
C PRO A 835 -16.83 -26.93 -20.23
N GLU A 836 -16.10 -27.34 -21.27
CA GLU A 836 -16.42 -28.51 -22.09
C GLU A 836 -16.39 -29.81 -21.27
N TYR A 837 -15.38 -29.97 -20.41
CA TYR A 837 -15.27 -31.11 -19.48
C TYR A 837 -16.49 -31.17 -18.55
N ILE A 838 -16.89 -30.06 -17.92
CA ILE A 838 -18.06 -30.01 -17.02
C ILE A 838 -19.33 -30.47 -17.75
N VAL A 839 -19.53 -29.97 -18.98
CA VAL A 839 -20.70 -30.31 -19.79
C VAL A 839 -20.66 -31.77 -20.24
N LYS A 840 -19.53 -32.23 -20.80
CA LYS A 840 -19.31 -33.59 -21.30
C LYS A 840 -19.55 -34.61 -20.19
N ARG A 841 -18.90 -34.41 -19.04
CA ARG A 841 -19.06 -35.22 -17.83
C ARG A 841 -20.53 -35.35 -17.42
N THR A 842 -21.21 -34.22 -17.25
CA THR A 842 -22.60 -34.20 -16.79
C THR A 842 -23.54 -34.89 -17.79
N ALA A 843 -23.20 -34.89 -19.08
CA ALA A 843 -23.99 -35.56 -20.13
C ALA A 843 -23.82 -37.09 -20.20
N GLN A 844 -22.83 -37.67 -19.52
CA GLN A 844 -22.62 -39.12 -19.50
C GLN A 844 -23.50 -39.84 -18.47
N PHE A 845 -23.94 -39.14 -17.42
CA PHE A 845 -24.87 -39.70 -16.45
C PHE A 845 -26.29 -39.66 -17.02
N GLU A 846 -26.87 -40.84 -17.27
CA GLU A 846 -28.18 -41.05 -17.89
C GLU A 846 -29.24 -40.12 -17.26
N GLU A 847 -29.34 -40.08 -15.94
CA GLU A 847 -30.35 -39.29 -15.21
C GLU A 847 -30.11 -37.78 -15.20
N LEU A 848 -28.88 -37.33 -15.48
CA LEU A 848 -28.55 -35.91 -15.70
C LEU A 848 -28.65 -35.51 -17.18
N ALA A 849 -28.79 -36.51 -18.06
CA ALA A 849 -28.78 -36.38 -19.51
C ALA A 849 -30.11 -36.71 -20.21
N GLN A 850 -31.05 -37.46 -19.62
CA GLN A 850 -31.88 -38.33 -20.45
C GLN A 850 -32.95 -37.70 -21.34
N LEU A 851 -32.82 -38.15 -22.60
CA LEU A 851 -33.83 -38.48 -23.60
C LEU A 851 -34.40 -39.88 -23.29
N GLU A 852 -35.72 -40.07 -23.21
CA GLU A 852 -36.27 -41.43 -23.32
C GLU A 852 -36.15 -41.96 -24.75
N ARG A 853 -35.44 -43.09 -24.93
CA ARG A 853 -35.44 -43.92 -26.14
C ARG A 853 -36.74 -44.74 -26.26
N GLU A 854 -37.91 -44.10 -26.34
CA GLU A 854 -39.17 -44.85 -26.48
C GLU A 854 -39.90 -44.69 -27.84
N GLU A 855 -39.48 -43.77 -28.72
CA GLU A 855 -40.16 -43.60 -30.02
C GLU A 855 -39.79 -44.64 -31.09
N GLN A 856 -38.68 -45.36 -30.97
CA GLN A 856 -38.32 -46.42 -31.93
C GLN A 856 -38.89 -47.80 -31.58
N ALA A 857 -39.08 -48.13 -30.29
CA ALA A 857 -39.66 -49.43 -29.90
C ALA A 857 -41.17 -49.53 -30.14
N ARG A 858 -41.91 -48.40 -30.04
CA ARG A 858 -43.36 -48.38 -30.35
C ARG A 858 -43.70 -48.44 -31.85
N SER A 859 -42.74 -48.16 -32.74
CA SER A 859 -42.89 -48.31 -34.19
C SER A 859 -42.86 -49.79 -34.63
N GLU A 860 -42.14 -50.65 -33.90
CA GLU A 860 -41.98 -52.07 -34.28
C GLU A 860 -43.02 -52.99 -33.61
N THR A 861 -43.58 -52.65 -32.45
CA THR A 861 -44.62 -53.49 -31.81
C THR A 861 -46.04 -53.23 -32.32
N VAL A 862 -46.32 -52.08 -32.94
CA VAL A 862 -47.66 -51.75 -33.50
C VAL A 862 -47.85 -52.24 -34.94
N LYS A 863 -46.79 -52.70 -35.62
CA LYS A 863 -46.92 -53.35 -36.95
C LYS A 863 -47.33 -54.83 -36.92
N MET A 864 -47.49 -55.45 -35.75
CA MET A 864 -47.82 -56.88 -35.65
C MET A 864 -49.24 -57.23 -35.20
N ARG A 865 -50.10 -56.27 -34.81
CA ARG A 865 -51.51 -56.57 -34.47
C ARG A 865 -52.46 -55.42 -34.80
N SER A 866 -52.87 -55.32 -36.06
CA SER A 866 -54.16 -54.71 -36.42
C SER A 866 -54.91 -55.59 -37.42
N GLY A 867 -56.08 -56.07 -37.01
CA GLY A 867 -56.94 -56.97 -37.76
C GLY A 867 -58.34 -56.99 -37.18
N SER A 868 -59.08 -55.90 -37.44
CA SER A 868 -60.54 -55.76 -37.54
C SER A 868 -61.47 -56.20 -36.39
N GLY A 869 -62.32 -55.26 -35.94
CA GLY A 869 -63.61 -55.57 -35.30
C GLY A 869 -64.24 -54.40 -34.55
N LYS A 870 -65.27 -53.77 -35.14
CA LYS A 870 -66.10 -52.69 -34.57
C LYS A 870 -67.05 -53.22 -33.46
N THR A 871 -67.30 -52.46 -32.38
CA THR A 871 -68.65 -52.08 -31.87
C THR A 871 -68.65 -51.21 -30.59
N ASN A 872 -69.50 -50.16 -30.61
CA ASN A 872 -70.35 -49.53 -29.58
C ASN A 872 -69.86 -49.09 -28.16
N CYS A 873 -69.88 -47.76 -27.98
CA CYS A 873 -70.64 -46.94 -27.01
C CYS A 873 -70.48 -47.04 -25.46
N VAL A 874 -70.25 -45.82 -24.90
CA VAL A 874 -70.58 -45.21 -23.58
C VAL A 874 -69.64 -45.32 -22.36
N LYS A 875 -69.21 -44.12 -21.90
CA LYS A 875 -69.02 -43.57 -20.52
C LYS A 875 -67.60 -43.17 -20.07
N GLN A 876 -67.47 -41.84 -19.93
CA GLN A 876 -66.91 -41.06 -18.81
C GLN A 876 -65.44 -41.18 -18.33
N HIS A 877 -64.82 -40.00 -18.25
CA HIS A 877 -63.75 -39.53 -17.36
C HIS A 877 -62.31 -40.01 -17.59
N GLY A 878 -61.43 -39.02 -17.83
CA GLY A 878 -59.97 -39.16 -17.82
C GLY A 878 -59.31 -37.88 -18.36
N GLN A 879 -58.78 -37.06 -17.46
CA GLN A 879 -58.18 -35.75 -17.71
C GLN A 879 -56.92 -35.79 -18.58
N GLY A 880 -56.66 -34.63 -19.19
CA GLY A 880 -55.63 -34.33 -20.17
C GLY A 880 -54.20 -34.79 -19.87
N ILE A 881 -53.57 -35.37 -20.90
CA ILE A 881 -52.12 -35.50 -21.02
C ILE A 881 -51.61 -34.23 -21.70
N GLY A 882 -50.99 -33.34 -20.92
CA GLY A 882 -50.27 -32.15 -21.39
C GLY A 882 -48.77 -32.43 -21.55
N ARG A 883 -48.17 -31.84 -22.59
CA ARG A 883 -46.76 -31.89 -23.02
C ARG A 883 -45.75 -31.76 -21.86
N LYS A 884 -44.81 -32.72 -21.74
CA LYS A 884 -43.62 -32.68 -20.89
C LYS A 884 -42.39 -32.30 -21.73
N ASP A 885 -42.02 -31.02 -21.73
CA ASP A 885 -40.66 -30.58 -22.07
C ASP A 885 -39.79 -30.70 -20.81
N GLU A 886 -39.27 -31.89 -20.51
CA GLU A 886 -38.32 -32.10 -19.40
C GLU A 886 -36.91 -31.60 -19.81
N ARG A 887 -36.48 -30.47 -19.23
CA ARG A 887 -35.22 -29.78 -19.57
C ARG A 887 -34.06 -30.30 -18.72
N ARG A 888 -32.90 -30.51 -19.35
CA ARG A 888 -31.76 -31.33 -18.85
C ARG A 888 -30.62 -30.49 -18.28
N VAL A 889 -30.02 -30.91 -17.16
CA VAL A 889 -28.96 -30.15 -16.47
C VAL A 889 -27.76 -29.90 -17.40
N SER A 890 -27.24 -30.93 -18.09
CA SER A 890 -26.09 -30.80 -19.00
C SER A 890 -26.33 -29.82 -20.16
N GLN A 891 -27.54 -29.78 -20.71
CA GLN A 891 -27.90 -28.87 -21.79
C GLN A 891 -28.00 -27.42 -21.33
N VAL A 892 -28.53 -27.19 -20.12
CA VAL A 892 -28.59 -25.85 -19.54
C VAL A 892 -27.18 -25.35 -19.22
N LEU A 893 -26.31 -26.20 -18.65
CA LEU A 893 -24.90 -25.84 -18.42
C LEU A 893 -24.18 -25.46 -19.72
N LYS A 894 -24.42 -26.20 -20.81
CA LYS A 894 -23.88 -25.86 -22.14
C LYS A 894 -24.31 -24.45 -22.57
N LYS A 895 -25.61 -24.13 -22.48
CA LYS A 895 -26.14 -22.80 -22.81
C LYS A 895 -25.53 -21.69 -21.94
N VAL A 896 -25.30 -21.96 -20.65
CA VAL A 896 -24.71 -20.99 -19.72
C VAL A 896 -23.25 -20.68 -20.07
N PHE A 897 -22.48 -21.66 -20.55
CA PHE A 897 -21.07 -21.48 -20.90
C PHE A 897 -20.81 -21.04 -22.35
N GLU A 898 -21.77 -21.22 -23.26
CA GLU A 898 -21.64 -20.89 -24.69
C GLU A 898 -21.08 -19.47 -24.94
N PRO A 899 -21.52 -18.41 -24.24
CA PRO A 899 -21.03 -17.05 -24.50
C PRO A 899 -19.55 -16.84 -24.15
N LEU A 900 -18.88 -17.75 -23.44
CA LEU A 900 -17.43 -17.65 -23.18
C LEU A 900 -16.59 -17.82 -24.45
N LYS A 901 -17.16 -18.39 -25.51
CA LYS A 901 -16.47 -18.63 -26.78
C LYS A 901 -16.00 -17.35 -27.43
N ASP A 902 -16.91 -16.38 -27.51
CA ASP A 902 -16.69 -15.09 -28.18
C ASP A 902 -16.21 -14.01 -27.20
N ALA A 903 -16.11 -14.34 -25.90
CA ALA A 903 -15.48 -13.47 -24.91
C ALA A 903 -13.95 -13.37 -25.14
N PRO A 904 -13.36 -12.17 -25.02
CA PRO A 904 -11.92 -11.98 -25.11
C PRO A 904 -11.16 -12.91 -24.16
N TYR A 905 -10.08 -13.52 -24.65
CA TYR A 905 -9.40 -14.59 -23.92
C TYR A 905 -8.97 -14.20 -22.50
N TYR A 906 -8.52 -12.94 -22.31
CA TYR A 906 -8.07 -12.42 -21.02
C TYR A 906 -9.21 -12.22 -20.01
N LEU A 907 -10.47 -12.13 -20.47
CA LEU A 907 -11.67 -12.01 -19.62
C LEU A 907 -12.29 -13.37 -19.24
N ARG A 908 -11.97 -14.44 -19.98
CA ARG A 908 -12.53 -15.78 -19.75
C ARG A 908 -12.39 -16.28 -18.31
N PRO A 909 -11.24 -16.10 -17.61
CA PRO A 909 -11.12 -16.54 -16.22
C PRO A 909 -12.14 -15.90 -15.27
N ALA A 910 -12.32 -14.57 -15.37
CA ALA A 910 -13.23 -13.82 -14.51
C ALA A 910 -14.70 -14.16 -14.78
N TYR A 911 -15.09 -14.26 -16.05
CA TYR A 911 -16.47 -14.62 -16.41
C TYR A 911 -16.79 -16.09 -16.15
N PHE A 912 -15.83 -17.00 -16.36
CA PHE A 912 -16.01 -18.40 -16.00
C PHE A 912 -16.26 -18.56 -14.50
N GLU A 913 -15.46 -17.91 -13.65
CA GLU A 913 -15.67 -17.93 -12.19
C GLU A 913 -17.06 -17.42 -11.82
N ALA A 914 -17.49 -16.30 -12.41
CA ALA A 914 -18.79 -15.70 -12.12
C ALA A 914 -19.96 -16.59 -12.56
N LEU A 915 -19.88 -17.21 -13.75
CA LEU A 915 -20.86 -18.19 -14.22
C LEU A 915 -20.87 -19.43 -13.31
N PHE A 916 -19.70 -19.94 -12.95
CA PHE A 916 -19.57 -21.07 -12.04
C PHE A 916 -20.19 -20.75 -10.67
N ALA A 917 -19.93 -19.57 -10.11
CA ALA A 917 -20.52 -19.13 -8.85
C ALA A 917 -22.05 -18.99 -8.96
N TYR A 918 -22.55 -18.50 -10.09
CA TYR A 918 -23.97 -18.46 -10.41
C TYR A 918 -24.58 -19.87 -10.43
N ILE A 919 -23.99 -20.84 -11.14
CA ILE A 919 -24.44 -22.24 -11.21
C ILE A 919 -24.41 -22.85 -9.81
N TYR A 920 -23.27 -22.78 -9.13
CA TYR A 920 -23.07 -23.39 -7.81
C TYR A 920 -24.06 -22.85 -6.77
N ARG A 921 -24.42 -21.56 -6.84
CA ARG A 921 -25.45 -20.96 -5.97
C ARG A 921 -26.83 -21.59 -6.20
N HIS A 922 -27.23 -21.80 -7.45
CA HIS A 922 -28.51 -22.46 -7.77
C HIS A 922 -28.51 -23.92 -7.33
N VAL A 923 -27.43 -24.66 -7.64
CA VAL A 923 -27.25 -26.05 -7.20
C VAL A 923 -27.36 -26.16 -5.67
N LYS A 924 -26.65 -25.30 -4.94
CA LYS A 924 -26.69 -25.26 -3.48
C LYS A 924 -28.09 -24.92 -2.94
N ALA A 925 -28.77 -23.95 -3.53
CA ALA A 925 -30.09 -23.52 -3.10
C ALA A 925 -31.12 -24.65 -3.26
N VAL A 926 -31.14 -25.31 -4.42
CA VAL A 926 -32.06 -26.42 -4.70
C VAL A 926 -31.70 -27.67 -3.89
N LEU A 927 -30.41 -27.95 -3.68
CA LEU A 927 -29.98 -29.08 -2.85
C LEU A 927 -30.44 -28.91 -1.40
N LEU A 928 -30.14 -27.77 -0.78
CA LEU A 928 -30.66 -27.44 0.56
C LEU A 928 -32.20 -27.36 0.55
N GLY A 929 -32.77 -27.00 -0.59
CA GLY A 929 -34.17 -27.14 -1.01
C GLY A 929 -34.78 -28.51 -0.67
N LYS A 930 -34.10 -29.55 -1.15
CA LYS A 930 -34.54 -30.95 -1.08
C LYS A 930 -34.19 -31.65 0.22
N MET A 931 -33.23 -31.12 0.98
CA MET A 931 -32.85 -31.62 2.30
C MET A 931 -33.72 -30.96 3.39
N ASN A 932 -33.44 -31.26 4.66
CA ASN A 932 -34.15 -30.64 5.79
C ASN A 932 -34.20 -29.10 5.70
N PRO A 933 -35.38 -28.48 5.47
CA PRO A 933 -35.50 -27.04 5.29
C PRO A 933 -35.06 -26.23 6.52
N GLU A 934 -35.18 -26.81 7.72
CA GLU A 934 -34.77 -26.16 8.97
C GLU A 934 -33.27 -25.83 8.96
N LEU A 935 -32.44 -26.65 8.31
CA LEU A 935 -30.98 -26.46 8.28
C LEU A 935 -30.55 -25.27 7.40
N ARG A 936 -31.46 -24.68 6.61
CA ARG A 936 -31.15 -23.55 5.73
C ARG A 936 -30.83 -22.27 6.50
N ASP A 937 -31.48 -22.08 7.63
CA ASP A 937 -31.34 -20.85 8.43
C ASP A 937 -30.23 -20.97 9.49
N TYR A 938 -29.61 -22.14 9.60
CA TYR A 938 -28.51 -22.40 10.53
C TYR A 938 -27.19 -21.79 10.02
N SER A 939 -26.15 -21.87 10.86
CA SER A 939 -24.83 -21.32 10.57
C SER A 939 -24.23 -21.82 9.25
N SER A 940 -23.28 -21.05 8.70
CA SER A 940 -22.56 -21.43 7.48
C SER A 940 -21.86 -22.80 7.62
N LEU A 941 -21.40 -23.16 8.82
CA LEU A 941 -20.80 -24.46 9.13
C LEU A 941 -21.82 -25.59 9.00
N VAL A 942 -22.99 -25.48 9.63
CA VAL A 942 -24.04 -26.51 9.57
C VAL A 942 -24.47 -26.73 8.12
N ARG A 943 -24.74 -25.66 7.36
CA ARG A 943 -25.07 -25.78 5.93
C ARG A 943 -23.99 -26.48 5.11
N ARG A 944 -22.71 -26.24 5.41
CA ARG A 944 -21.58 -26.92 4.74
C ARG A 944 -21.54 -28.40 5.10
N LEU A 945 -21.75 -28.75 6.38
CA LEU A 945 -21.85 -30.15 6.83
C LEU A 945 -23.02 -30.86 6.15
N THR A 946 -24.19 -30.21 6.06
CA THR A 946 -25.36 -30.74 5.35
C THR A 946 -25.03 -31.07 3.89
N ILE A 947 -24.43 -30.13 3.14
CA ILE A 947 -24.03 -30.37 1.74
C ILE A 947 -22.98 -31.47 1.65
N ALA A 948 -22.02 -31.52 2.58
CA ALA A 948 -20.98 -32.55 2.61
C ALA A 948 -21.56 -33.97 2.77
N THR A 949 -22.71 -34.15 3.44
CA THR A 949 -23.34 -35.49 3.54
C THR A 949 -23.67 -36.10 2.17
N VAL A 950 -23.83 -35.28 1.13
CA VAL A 950 -24.09 -35.74 -0.24
C VAL A 950 -22.85 -36.38 -0.85
N SER A 951 -21.63 -36.04 -0.44
CA SER A 951 -20.41 -36.65 -1.00
C SER A 951 -20.33 -38.14 -0.70
N PHE A 952 -20.85 -38.57 0.45
CA PHE A 952 -20.77 -39.96 0.90
C PHE A 952 -21.89 -40.86 0.36
N MET A 953 -22.91 -40.29 -0.27
CA MET A 953 -24.15 -40.97 -0.60
C MET A 953 -24.42 -40.96 -2.10
N GLY A 954 -24.40 -42.14 -2.72
CA GLY A 954 -24.58 -42.31 -4.15
C GLY A 954 -24.67 -43.78 -4.55
N TYR A 955 -25.18 -44.07 -5.74
CA TYR A 955 -25.00 -45.38 -6.37
C TYR A 955 -23.65 -45.41 -7.08
N ILE A 956 -22.89 -46.48 -6.91
CA ILE A 956 -21.60 -46.71 -7.57
C ILE A 956 -21.57 -48.16 -8.06
N PRO A 957 -21.33 -48.42 -9.36
CA PRO A 957 -21.26 -49.78 -9.88
C PRO A 957 -20.21 -50.63 -9.15
N GLY A 958 -20.59 -51.87 -8.80
CA GLY A 958 -19.73 -52.79 -8.04
C GLY A 958 -19.61 -52.45 -6.54
N ALA A 959 -20.44 -51.53 -6.04
CA ALA A 959 -20.52 -51.18 -4.62
C ALA A 959 -21.98 -51.13 -4.13
N ASP A 960 -22.79 -52.06 -4.64
CA ASP A 960 -24.21 -52.19 -4.35
C ASP A 960 -24.48 -52.46 -2.86
N LEU A 961 -25.66 -52.04 -2.42
CA LEU A 961 -26.27 -52.60 -1.22
C LEU A 961 -26.54 -54.10 -1.43
N ALA A 962 -26.55 -54.87 -0.34
CA ALA A 962 -27.04 -56.24 -0.42
C ALA A 962 -28.49 -56.25 -0.95
N PRO A 963 -28.87 -57.26 -1.76
CA PRO A 963 -30.14 -57.29 -2.47
C PRO A 963 -31.34 -56.92 -1.59
N LEU A 964 -32.09 -55.90 -2.04
CA LEU A 964 -33.34 -55.50 -1.42
C LEU A 964 -34.48 -56.35 -1.99
N SER A 965 -35.56 -56.52 -1.22
CA SER A 965 -36.79 -57.13 -1.74
C SER A 965 -37.36 -56.28 -2.87
N ASP A 966 -37.99 -56.92 -3.87
CA ASP A 966 -38.74 -56.25 -4.94
C ASP A 966 -39.85 -55.31 -4.42
N SER A 967 -40.26 -55.47 -3.15
CA SER A 967 -41.21 -54.59 -2.46
C SER A 967 -40.59 -53.29 -1.92
N ALA A 968 -39.26 -53.12 -2.00
CA ALA A 968 -38.57 -51.93 -1.51
C ALA A 968 -38.85 -50.72 -2.42
N VAL A 969 -39.28 -49.61 -1.80
CA VAL A 969 -39.58 -48.37 -2.53
C VAL A 969 -38.28 -47.59 -2.78
N LEU A 970 -37.77 -47.60 -4.02
CA LEU A 970 -36.59 -46.84 -4.41
C LEU A 970 -36.98 -45.45 -4.95
N THR A 971 -36.15 -44.45 -4.67
CA THR A 971 -36.30 -43.08 -5.22
C THR A 971 -35.69 -42.94 -6.61
N ASP A 972 -34.72 -43.81 -6.92
CA ASP A 972 -33.93 -43.82 -8.14
C ASP A 972 -33.83 -45.27 -8.66
N LYS A 973 -33.34 -45.45 -9.88
CA LYS A 973 -33.15 -46.76 -10.54
C LYS A 973 -32.33 -47.73 -9.70
N HIS A 974 -31.33 -47.21 -8.98
CA HIS A 974 -30.46 -47.98 -8.09
C HIS A 974 -30.44 -47.38 -6.67
N PRO A 975 -30.42 -48.20 -5.61
CA PRO A 975 -30.35 -47.70 -4.24
C PRO A 975 -29.01 -47.00 -3.96
N SER A 976 -29.05 -45.89 -3.22
CA SER A 976 -27.82 -45.23 -2.75
C SER A 976 -27.13 -46.06 -1.66
N SER A 977 -25.81 -46.09 -1.69
CA SER A 977 -24.97 -46.69 -0.66
C SER A 977 -24.07 -45.63 -0.01
N LEU A 978 -23.64 -45.88 1.24
CA LEU A 978 -22.90 -44.92 2.06
C LEU A 978 -21.41 -45.30 2.09
N SER A 979 -20.57 -44.41 1.56
CA SER A 979 -19.11 -44.53 1.60
C SER A 979 -18.57 -44.24 3.01
N ALA A 980 -17.68 -45.09 3.51
CA ALA A 980 -16.96 -44.84 4.76
C ALA A 980 -15.93 -43.69 4.66
N GLY A 981 -15.54 -43.28 3.44
CA GLY A 981 -14.60 -42.18 3.23
C GLY A 981 -14.05 -42.14 1.81
N LEU A 982 -13.77 -40.93 1.32
CA LEU A 982 -13.27 -40.69 -0.03
C LEU A 982 -11.76 -40.35 -0.01
N PRO A 983 -10.95 -40.79 -1.00
CA PRO A 983 -11.33 -41.67 -2.10
C PRO A 983 -11.18 -43.18 -1.77
N HIS A 984 -10.53 -43.53 -0.66
CA HIS A 984 -10.07 -44.91 -0.40
C HIS A 984 -11.18 -45.94 -0.15
N PHE A 985 -12.35 -45.52 0.34
CA PHE A 985 -13.50 -46.37 0.65
C PHE A 985 -14.71 -45.95 -0.20
N SER A 986 -14.49 -45.74 -1.49
CA SER A 986 -15.49 -45.18 -2.40
C SER A 986 -16.04 -46.19 -3.42
N THR A 987 -15.29 -47.23 -3.78
CA THR A 987 -15.70 -48.18 -4.82
C THR A 987 -15.47 -49.63 -4.41
N GLY A 988 -16.05 -50.55 -5.19
CA GLY A 988 -15.91 -51.99 -4.98
C GLY A 988 -16.43 -52.45 -3.62
N ILE A 989 -15.86 -53.56 -3.14
CA ILE A 989 -16.20 -54.14 -1.84
C ILE A 989 -15.90 -53.20 -0.66
N TRP A 990 -15.00 -52.23 -0.84
CA TRP A 990 -14.48 -51.37 0.23
C TRP A 990 -15.36 -50.17 0.56
N ARG A 991 -16.45 -49.92 -0.18
CA ARG A 991 -17.31 -48.75 0.05
C ARG A 991 -18.13 -48.85 1.34
N ASN A 992 -18.80 -49.99 1.52
CA ASN A 992 -19.87 -50.16 2.49
C ASN A 992 -19.40 -50.88 3.76
N TRP A 993 -19.21 -50.11 4.83
CA TRP A 993 -18.81 -50.62 6.14
C TRP A 993 -19.92 -50.42 7.18
N GLY A 994 -20.39 -51.49 7.81
CA GLY A 994 -21.53 -51.47 8.73
C GLY A 994 -21.32 -50.55 9.93
N ARG A 995 -20.16 -50.64 10.61
CA ARG A 995 -19.83 -49.76 11.74
C ARG A 995 -19.94 -48.28 11.34
N ASP A 996 -19.20 -47.90 10.31
CA ASP A 996 -19.10 -46.52 9.83
C ASP A 996 -20.46 -46.01 9.33
N THR A 997 -21.19 -46.85 8.61
CA THR A 997 -22.55 -46.56 8.13
C THR A 997 -23.49 -46.23 9.28
N PHE A 998 -23.56 -47.07 10.31
CA PHE A 998 -24.52 -46.88 11.40
C PHE A 998 -24.11 -45.80 12.40
N ILE A 999 -22.82 -45.49 12.54
CA ILE A 999 -22.35 -44.30 13.27
C ILE A 999 -22.74 -43.02 12.50
N ALA A 1000 -22.55 -43.00 11.18
CA ALA A 1000 -22.81 -41.83 10.35
C ALA A 1000 -24.29 -41.60 10.03
N LEU A 1001 -25.12 -42.64 10.07
CA LEU A 1001 -26.53 -42.62 9.66
C LEU A 1001 -27.36 -41.50 10.32
N PRO A 1002 -27.29 -41.24 11.65
CA PRO A 1002 -28.07 -40.17 12.27
C PRO A 1002 -27.74 -38.78 11.69
N GLY A 1003 -26.46 -38.50 11.47
CA GLY A 1003 -26.00 -37.21 10.93
C GLY A 1003 -26.22 -37.09 9.41
N CYS A 1004 -25.86 -38.12 8.66
CA CYS A 1004 -25.89 -38.08 7.19
C CYS A 1004 -27.30 -38.23 6.61
N LEU A 1005 -28.19 -38.97 7.28
CA LEU A 1005 -29.49 -39.36 6.74
C LEU A 1005 -30.69 -38.88 7.57
N LEU A 1006 -30.66 -39.02 8.90
CA LEU A 1006 -31.82 -38.63 9.73
C LEU A 1006 -31.92 -37.11 9.86
N ALA A 1007 -30.84 -36.44 10.26
CA ALA A 1007 -30.79 -34.98 10.41
C ALA A 1007 -31.09 -34.24 9.09
N THR A 1008 -30.70 -34.85 7.96
CA THR A 1008 -30.90 -34.32 6.60
C THR A 1008 -32.23 -34.72 5.97
N ARG A 1009 -33.04 -35.54 6.65
CA ARG A 1009 -34.34 -36.09 6.22
C ARG A 1009 -34.30 -37.00 5.00
N ARG A 1010 -33.21 -37.74 4.79
CA ARG A 1010 -33.08 -38.79 3.76
C ARG A 1010 -33.62 -40.13 4.25
N TRP A 1011 -34.90 -40.16 4.64
CA TRP A 1011 -35.52 -41.31 5.30
C TRP A 1011 -35.59 -42.55 4.39
N GLY A 1012 -35.80 -42.36 3.09
CA GLY A 1012 -35.82 -43.46 2.11
C GLY A 1012 -34.49 -44.19 2.03
N ASP A 1013 -33.38 -43.43 1.90
CA ASP A 1013 -32.02 -43.97 1.91
C ASP A 1013 -31.71 -44.69 3.24
N ALA A 1014 -32.06 -44.05 4.38
CA ALA A 1014 -31.86 -44.66 5.70
C ALA A 1014 -32.59 -46.01 5.84
N ARG A 1015 -33.86 -46.06 5.42
CA ARG A 1015 -34.67 -47.28 5.44
C ARG A 1015 -34.04 -48.37 4.59
N ASN A 1016 -33.64 -48.05 3.35
CA ASN A 1016 -33.07 -49.02 2.42
C ASN A 1016 -31.73 -49.58 2.93
N ILE A 1017 -30.87 -48.73 3.50
CA ILE A 1017 -29.61 -49.16 4.14
C ILE A 1017 -29.88 -50.09 5.33
N ILE A 1018 -30.79 -49.71 6.24
CA ILE A 1018 -31.14 -50.54 7.41
C ILE A 1018 -31.67 -51.91 6.96
N ILE A 1019 -32.58 -51.94 5.97
CA ILE A 1019 -33.15 -53.19 5.44
C ILE A 1019 -32.05 -54.04 4.80
N SER A 1020 -31.15 -53.45 4.00
CA SER A 1020 -30.08 -54.18 3.33
C SER A 1020 -29.10 -54.84 4.30
N PHE A 1021 -28.61 -54.10 5.29
CA PHE A 1021 -27.72 -54.65 6.33
C PHE A 1021 -28.44 -55.63 7.25
N GLY A 1022 -29.72 -55.37 7.59
CA GLY A 1022 -30.54 -56.28 8.38
C GLY A 1022 -30.83 -57.60 7.67
N GLY A 1023 -31.06 -57.57 6.36
CA GLY A 1023 -31.20 -58.75 5.50
C GLY A 1023 -29.90 -59.56 5.37
N SER A 1024 -28.75 -58.92 5.65
CA SER A 1024 -27.43 -59.56 5.65
C SER A 1024 -27.01 -60.08 7.04
N MET A 1025 -27.89 -60.04 8.04
CA MET A 1025 -27.59 -60.48 9.40
C MET A 1025 -27.29 -61.99 9.45
N ARG A 1026 -26.25 -62.35 10.19
CA ARG A 1026 -25.89 -63.74 10.46
C ARG A 1026 -25.39 -63.86 11.90
N HIS A 1027 -25.75 -64.96 12.58
CA HIS A 1027 -25.37 -65.19 13.98
C HIS A 1027 -25.78 -64.08 14.96
N GLY A 1028 -26.90 -63.37 14.68
CA GLY A 1028 -27.40 -62.28 15.51
C GLY A 1028 -26.61 -60.97 15.40
N LEU A 1029 -25.65 -60.87 14.47
CA LEU A 1029 -24.85 -59.68 14.20
C LEU A 1029 -25.00 -59.25 12.74
N ILE A 1030 -24.94 -57.93 12.50
CA ILE A 1030 -24.84 -57.36 11.15
C ILE A 1030 -23.38 -57.37 10.68
N PRO A 1031 -23.12 -57.48 9.37
CA PRO A 1031 -21.77 -57.50 8.82
C PRO A 1031 -21.06 -56.15 9.02
N ASN A 1032 -19.74 -56.20 9.24
CA ASN A 1032 -18.90 -55.00 9.20
C ASN A 1032 -18.52 -54.64 7.76
N LEU A 1033 -18.22 -55.61 6.88
CA LEU A 1033 -18.02 -55.37 5.44
C LEU A 1033 -19.22 -55.95 4.67
N LEU A 1034 -19.92 -55.12 3.89
CA LEU A 1034 -21.14 -55.55 3.18
C LEU A 1034 -20.85 -56.29 1.87
N ALA A 1035 -19.91 -55.81 1.05
CA ALA A 1035 -19.50 -56.41 -0.22
C ALA A 1035 -20.68 -56.95 -1.08
N GLU A 1036 -21.68 -56.09 -1.33
CA GLU A 1036 -22.91 -56.39 -2.10
C GLU A 1036 -23.76 -57.57 -1.56
N GLY A 1037 -23.54 -58.00 -0.32
CA GLY A 1037 -24.17 -59.21 0.23
C GLY A 1037 -23.54 -60.53 -0.26
N LYS A 1038 -22.48 -60.47 -1.07
CA LYS A 1038 -21.81 -61.65 -1.66
C LYS A 1038 -20.53 -62.04 -0.91
N GLY A 1039 -19.80 -61.06 -0.37
CA GLY A 1039 -18.50 -61.22 0.29
C GLY A 1039 -18.49 -60.74 1.76
N LEU A 1040 -19.56 -61.00 2.50
CA LEU A 1040 -19.80 -60.47 3.83
C LEU A 1040 -18.68 -60.83 4.84
N SER A 1041 -18.20 -59.84 5.59
CA SER A 1041 -17.32 -60.08 6.76
C SER A 1041 -17.96 -59.56 8.05
N PHE A 1042 -18.07 -60.45 9.03
CA PHE A 1042 -18.55 -60.16 10.39
C PHE A 1042 -17.38 -59.88 11.36
N VAL A 1043 -16.14 -59.92 10.85
CA VAL A 1043 -14.92 -59.73 11.64
C VAL A 1043 -14.40 -58.31 11.43
N VAL A 1044 -14.01 -57.65 12.53
CA VAL A 1044 -13.21 -56.43 12.49
C VAL A 1044 -11.80 -56.86 12.09
N PHE A 1045 -11.42 -56.68 10.82
CA PHE A 1045 -10.04 -56.86 10.40
C PHE A 1045 -9.18 -55.80 11.09
N TRP A 1046 -8.53 -56.17 12.19
CA TRP A 1046 -7.24 -55.62 12.60
C TRP A 1046 -6.21 -56.71 12.32
N LYS A 1047 -5.40 -56.51 11.30
CA LYS A 1047 -4.08 -57.15 11.21
C LYS A 1047 -3.08 -56.11 10.80
#